data_AF-A0A0M2F374-F1
#
_entry.id   AF-A0A0M2F374-F1
#
_cell.length_a   1.000
_cell.length_b   1.000
_cell.length_c   1.000
_cell.angle_alpha   90.00
_cell.angle_beta   90.00
_cell.angle_gamma   90.00
#
_symmetry.space_group_name_H-M   'P 1'
#
loop_
_entity.id
_entity.type
_entity.pdbx_description
1 polymer ?
#
loop_
_entity_poly.entity_id
_entity_poly.type
_entity_poly.pdbx_seq_one_letter_code
_entity_poly.pdbx_strand_id
1 'polypeptide(L)'
;MLKLFSAFKKDRIWDFDGGIHPPEMKMQSSQTPLRQIPLPEQFIIPLKQHLGPEGEICVSVGDKVLRGQPLTRGKGRTLPVHAPTSGTVNAIRQHTTAHPSGLSELSIIIVPDGEDRWCERQTLTDYRAQSVDTLLTHLHQAGIVGLGGAGFPTAAKLQGGMRGIETLIINGAECEPYITADDRLMQECAEEIIQGVEILSFLLQPKRILIGIEDNKPEAISALRLALGKRSDMQLRVIPTKYPSGGAKQLTKILTGKEVPFGKHSAAIGVLMQNVGTAFAIKRAVIDGEPLTERVVTLTGEALRQPGNVWARLGTPVRHLLKQGGFHVNKQPMVVMGGPLMGFTLPSLDVPIVKISNCLLAPSHTEMEPVAEEQSCIRCSKCADACPAGLLPQQLYWFSRGQEHEKARNHHLFDCIECGACAYVCPSNIPLVQYYRQEKAEIRAIDEEAQRAAQAKVRFDAKQARLEREKAARELRHKKAAAGVSTTDKDAVQAALERVRRKQTAATEVGSPIAVIPDAEPDNSAAIAARAARKALVREKQLREQQTQQEAPTVEVPSAELDDPRKAAVAAALARVKARKAAQQSEVASSGSTEEAATPAVSNVAAEPIAVVEVQEPEDPRKAAVAAAIARVKARKAATNVEEPVLSAAPDVVAEPSAVVEVQEPEDPRKAAVAAAIARVKARKAAQASSYQEE
;
A
#
# COMPACT_ATOMS: atom_id res chain seq x y z
N MET A 1 -35.39 -33.70 -22.54
CA MET A 1 -35.45 -32.35 -23.15
C MET A 1 -34.74 -31.25 -22.31
N LEU A 2 -33.67 -31.56 -21.54
CA LEU A 2 -33.09 -30.63 -20.54
C LEU A 2 -31.59 -30.28 -20.73
N LYS A 3 -30.94 -30.70 -21.83
CA LYS A 3 -29.52 -30.38 -22.09
C LYS A 3 -29.28 -29.28 -23.14
N LEU A 4 -30.28 -28.91 -23.95
CA LEU A 4 -30.11 -27.93 -25.03
C LEU A 4 -29.82 -26.51 -24.50
N PHE A 5 -30.48 -26.07 -23.42
CA PHE A 5 -30.25 -24.75 -22.82
C PHE A 5 -28.98 -24.63 -21.97
N SER A 6 -28.36 -25.76 -21.60
CA SER A 6 -27.10 -25.75 -20.82
C SER A 6 -25.88 -25.43 -21.68
N ALA A 7 -25.93 -25.75 -22.98
CA ALA A 7 -24.88 -25.42 -23.95
C ALA A 7 -24.82 -23.92 -24.25
N PHE A 8 -25.98 -23.26 -24.42
CA PHE A 8 -26.07 -21.81 -24.63
C PHE A 8 -25.67 -20.97 -23.40
N LYS A 9 -25.68 -21.54 -22.18
CA LYS A 9 -25.21 -20.85 -20.97
C LYS A 9 -23.69 -20.77 -20.86
N LYS A 10 -22.92 -21.63 -21.53
CA LYS A 10 -21.47 -21.70 -21.34
C LYS A 10 -20.72 -20.55 -22.03
N ASP A 11 -21.23 -20.04 -23.15
CA ASP A 11 -20.52 -19.04 -23.97
C ASP A 11 -21.14 -17.65 -23.99
N ARG A 12 -22.13 -17.39 -23.14
CA ARG A 12 -22.74 -16.04 -23.05
C ARG A 12 -21.70 -15.03 -22.59
N ILE A 13 -21.52 -13.98 -23.39
CA ILE A 13 -20.80 -12.76 -23.05
C ILE A 13 -21.85 -11.70 -22.74
N TRP A 14 -21.60 -10.91 -21.70
CA TRP A 14 -22.47 -9.80 -21.30
C TRP A 14 -21.86 -8.47 -21.75
N ASP A 15 -22.68 -7.42 -21.82
CA ASP A 15 -22.21 -6.06 -22.04
C ASP A 15 -22.22 -5.26 -20.73
N PHE A 16 -21.58 -4.09 -20.72
CA PHE A 16 -21.63 -3.11 -19.65
C PHE A 16 -22.03 -1.74 -20.18
N ASP A 17 -22.68 -0.94 -19.34
CA ASP A 17 -23.18 0.38 -19.71
C ASP A 17 -22.05 1.41 -19.80
N GLY A 18 -22.20 2.39 -20.69
CA GLY A 18 -21.19 3.41 -20.97
C GLY A 18 -19.97 2.87 -21.72
N GLY A 19 -18.83 3.54 -21.56
CA GLY A 19 -17.62 3.29 -22.37
C GLY A 19 -17.62 4.07 -23.69
N ILE A 20 -16.50 3.94 -24.42
CA ILE A 20 -16.23 4.66 -25.68
C ILE A 20 -15.48 3.75 -26.68
N HIS A 21 -15.44 4.17 -27.94
CA HIS A 21 -14.73 3.49 -29.03
C HIS A 21 -13.70 4.44 -29.68
N PRO A 22 -12.59 4.75 -28.98
CA PRO A 22 -11.51 5.53 -29.57
C PRO A 22 -10.82 4.74 -30.69
N PRO A 23 -10.15 5.41 -31.65
CA PRO A 23 -9.28 4.73 -32.61
C PRO A 23 -8.21 3.90 -31.88
N GLU A 24 -8.06 2.64 -32.28
CA GLU A 24 -7.24 1.69 -31.51
C GLU A 24 -5.74 1.96 -31.62
N MET A 25 -5.27 2.37 -32.80
CA MET A 25 -3.86 2.72 -33.10
C MET A 25 -2.82 1.63 -32.79
N LYS A 26 -3.24 0.37 -32.63
CA LYS A 26 -2.36 -0.76 -32.25
C LYS A 26 -1.43 -1.26 -33.37
N MET A 27 -1.85 -1.10 -34.63
CA MET A 27 -1.12 -1.66 -35.79
C MET A 27 0.31 -1.14 -35.93
N GLN A 28 0.62 0.03 -35.38
CA GLN A 28 1.95 0.62 -35.42
C GLN A 28 2.99 -0.22 -34.65
N SER A 29 2.57 -0.98 -33.64
CA SER A 29 3.47 -1.71 -32.73
C SER A 29 3.15 -3.20 -32.58
N SER A 30 1.91 -3.63 -32.82
CA SER A 30 1.46 -5.02 -32.62
C SER A 30 2.08 -6.03 -33.60
N GLN A 31 2.51 -5.57 -34.79
CA GLN A 31 3.07 -6.45 -35.83
C GLN A 31 4.58 -6.64 -35.71
N THR A 32 5.25 -5.84 -34.87
CA THR A 32 6.70 -5.92 -34.69
C THR A 32 7.03 -6.92 -33.59
N PRO A 33 7.95 -7.88 -33.81
CA PRO A 33 8.42 -8.81 -32.78
C PRO A 33 8.98 -8.09 -31.54
N LEU A 34 8.91 -8.75 -30.38
CA LEU A 34 9.54 -8.27 -29.14
C LEU A 34 11.05 -8.15 -29.34
N ARG A 35 11.60 -6.99 -28.98
CA ARG A 35 13.04 -6.73 -29.08
C ARG A 35 13.70 -6.67 -27.71
N GLN A 36 14.90 -7.24 -27.63
CA GLN A 36 15.83 -6.93 -26.55
C GLN A 36 16.52 -5.60 -26.85
N ILE A 37 16.82 -4.83 -25.81
CA ILE A 37 17.54 -3.56 -25.92
C ILE A 37 18.88 -3.64 -25.21
N PRO A 38 19.91 -2.92 -25.69
CA PRO A 38 21.18 -2.81 -24.96
C PRO A 38 20.97 -2.20 -23.56
N LEU A 39 21.86 -2.54 -22.63
CA LEU A 39 21.87 -1.92 -21.31
C LEU A 39 22.16 -0.40 -21.43
N PRO A 40 21.47 0.46 -20.66
CA PRO A 40 21.81 1.87 -20.53
C PRO A 40 23.12 2.07 -19.78
N GLU A 41 23.69 3.27 -19.86
CA GLU A 41 24.89 3.65 -19.09
C GLU A 41 24.67 3.64 -17.57
N GLN A 42 23.43 3.86 -17.13
CA GLN A 42 23.04 3.81 -15.74
C GLN A 42 21.57 3.38 -15.59
N PHE A 43 21.28 2.74 -14.47
CA PHE A 43 19.94 2.41 -14.00
C PHE A 43 19.59 3.26 -12.79
N ILE A 44 18.35 3.75 -12.75
CA ILE A 44 17.80 4.51 -11.63
C ILE A 44 16.68 3.67 -11.04
N ILE A 45 16.84 3.17 -9.82
CA ILE A 45 15.87 2.25 -9.19
C ILE A 45 15.16 2.96 -8.04
N PRO A 46 13.98 3.57 -8.25
CA PRO A 46 13.15 4.07 -7.17
C PRO A 46 12.76 2.94 -6.23
N LEU A 47 12.75 3.20 -4.92
CA LEU A 47 12.40 2.17 -3.93
C LEU A 47 10.91 1.83 -3.95
N LYS A 48 10.05 2.80 -4.29
CA LYS A 48 8.59 2.65 -4.32
C LYS A 48 8.09 2.39 -5.74
N GLN A 49 7.87 1.11 -6.06
CA GLN A 49 7.35 0.68 -7.38
C GLN A 49 6.02 -0.05 -7.29
N HIS A 50 5.26 0.19 -6.21
CA HIS A 50 4.01 -0.51 -5.89
C HIS A 50 3.16 0.31 -4.91
N LEU A 51 1.92 -0.14 -4.69
CA LEU A 51 0.96 0.53 -3.81
C LEU A 51 1.30 0.45 -2.30
N GLY A 52 2.26 -0.38 -1.89
CA GLY A 52 2.77 -0.42 -0.51
C GLY A 52 3.86 0.61 -0.18
N PRO A 53 4.28 0.70 1.10
CA PRO A 53 5.42 1.53 1.54
C PRO A 53 6.76 1.05 0.96
N GLU A 54 7.74 1.93 0.81
CA GLU A 54 9.09 1.58 0.34
C GLU A 54 9.79 0.53 1.22
N GLY A 55 10.70 -0.24 0.60
CA GLY A 55 11.50 -1.26 1.28
C GLY A 55 12.75 -0.71 1.94
N GLU A 56 13.26 -1.43 2.93
CA GLU A 56 14.52 -1.12 3.62
C GLU A 56 15.69 -1.48 2.71
N ILE A 57 16.61 -0.53 2.49
CA ILE A 57 17.79 -0.72 1.63
C ILE A 57 18.74 -1.76 2.22
N CYS A 58 19.25 -2.65 1.36
CA CYS A 58 20.17 -3.75 1.73
C CYS A 58 21.58 -3.61 1.16
N VAL A 59 21.87 -2.52 0.44
CA VAL A 59 23.13 -2.28 -0.26
C VAL A 59 23.68 -0.90 0.10
N SER A 60 24.99 -0.73 -0.04
CA SER A 60 25.71 0.52 0.16
C SER A 60 26.33 1.03 -1.14
N VAL A 61 26.66 2.32 -1.19
CA VAL A 61 27.43 2.89 -2.30
C VAL A 61 28.79 2.19 -2.37
N GLY A 62 29.17 1.75 -3.58
CA GLY A 62 30.38 0.98 -3.84
C GLY A 62 30.17 -0.54 -3.95
N ASP A 63 29.03 -1.06 -3.49
CA ASP A 63 28.75 -2.50 -3.54
C ASP A 63 28.63 -2.99 -4.98
N LYS A 64 29.18 -4.18 -5.25
CA LYS A 64 28.90 -4.95 -6.46
C LYS A 64 27.57 -5.69 -6.28
N VAL A 65 26.74 -5.64 -7.31
CA VAL A 65 25.44 -6.33 -7.33
C VAL A 65 25.34 -7.23 -8.55
N LEU A 66 24.61 -8.32 -8.41
CA LEU A 66 24.27 -9.25 -9.50
C LEU A 66 22.83 -9.04 -9.95
N ARG A 67 22.52 -9.36 -11.22
CA ARG A 67 21.14 -9.31 -11.73
C ARG A 67 20.23 -10.20 -10.89
N GLY A 68 19.07 -9.67 -10.51
CA GLY A 68 18.11 -10.36 -9.66
C GLY A 68 18.42 -10.30 -8.16
N GLN A 69 19.58 -9.76 -7.75
CA GLN A 69 19.87 -9.55 -6.33
C GLN A 69 18.88 -8.55 -5.71
N PRO A 70 18.27 -8.85 -4.55
CA PRO A 70 17.41 -7.90 -3.85
C PRO A 70 18.22 -6.70 -3.36
N LEU A 71 17.79 -5.51 -3.75
CA LEU A 71 18.36 -4.22 -3.31
C LEU A 71 17.66 -3.69 -2.06
N THR A 72 16.41 -4.11 -1.86
CA THR A 72 15.63 -3.80 -0.65
C THR A 72 15.01 -5.06 -0.05
N ARG A 73 14.59 -4.95 1.21
CA ARG A 73 13.79 -5.94 1.93
C ARG A 73 12.46 -5.35 2.36
N GLY A 74 11.47 -6.22 2.45
CA GLY A 74 10.11 -5.83 2.79
C GLY A 74 9.30 -7.00 3.33
N LYS A 75 8.18 -6.69 3.97
CA LYS A 75 7.19 -7.66 4.43
C LYS A 75 5.78 -7.18 4.10
N GLY A 76 4.85 -8.12 3.95
CA GLY A 76 3.43 -7.83 3.76
C GLY A 76 3.17 -7.11 2.44
N ARG A 77 2.92 -5.79 2.51
CA ARG A 77 2.65 -4.95 1.32
C ARG A 77 3.90 -4.29 0.74
N THR A 78 5.02 -4.36 1.45
CA THR A 78 6.31 -3.81 1.01
C THR A 78 7.09 -4.91 0.28
N LEU A 79 7.28 -4.75 -1.03
CA LEU A 79 7.98 -5.74 -1.85
C LEU A 79 9.42 -5.31 -2.12
N PRO A 80 10.35 -6.26 -2.22
CA PRO A 80 11.70 -6.01 -2.71
C PRO A 80 11.71 -5.40 -4.12
N VAL A 81 12.69 -4.52 -4.35
CA VAL A 81 13.18 -4.17 -5.69
C VAL A 81 14.51 -4.87 -5.92
N HIS A 82 14.77 -5.28 -7.16
CA HIS A 82 15.92 -6.10 -7.52
C HIS A 82 16.83 -5.35 -8.48
N ALA A 83 18.12 -5.72 -8.47
CA ALA A 83 19.07 -5.22 -9.44
C ALA A 83 18.68 -5.71 -10.85
N PRO A 84 18.52 -4.80 -11.83
CA PRO A 84 18.10 -5.18 -13.18
C PRO A 84 19.22 -5.83 -14.02
N THR A 85 20.47 -5.71 -13.57
CA THR A 85 21.70 -6.20 -14.21
C THR A 85 22.79 -6.37 -13.14
N SER A 86 23.90 -7.05 -13.46
CA SER A 86 25.13 -6.91 -12.67
C SER A 86 25.78 -5.54 -12.86
N GLY A 87 26.45 -5.05 -11.82
CA GLY A 87 27.07 -3.74 -11.83
C GLY A 87 27.53 -3.26 -10.47
N THR A 88 27.67 -1.95 -10.32
CA THR A 88 28.11 -1.29 -9.07
C THR A 88 27.07 -0.27 -8.63
N VAL A 89 26.75 -0.25 -7.34
CA VAL A 89 25.92 0.81 -6.75
C VAL A 89 26.74 2.09 -6.71
N ASN A 90 26.44 3.01 -7.63
CA ASN A 90 27.16 4.27 -7.78
C ASN A 90 26.68 5.34 -6.79
N ALA A 91 25.38 5.37 -6.49
CA ALA A 91 24.81 6.34 -5.56
C ALA A 91 23.47 5.86 -4.98
N ILE A 92 23.11 6.39 -3.81
CA ILE A 92 21.76 6.29 -3.23
C ILE A 92 21.32 7.72 -2.92
N ARG A 93 20.38 8.25 -3.69
CA ARG A 93 19.98 9.66 -3.63
C ARG A 93 18.54 9.88 -4.10
N GLN A 94 17.99 11.06 -3.80
CA GLN A 94 16.73 11.49 -4.38
C GLN A 94 16.86 11.66 -5.90
N HIS A 95 15.88 11.16 -6.65
CA HIS A 95 15.80 11.27 -8.10
C HIS A 95 14.35 11.50 -8.53
N THR A 96 14.15 12.34 -9.55
CA THR A 96 12.84 12.55 -10.16
C THR A 96 12.28 11.24 -10.71
N THR A 97 11.05 10.90 -10.35
CA THR A 97 10.34 9.72 -10.83
C THR A 97 9.28 10.07 -11.87
N ALA A 98 8.71 9.06 -12.51
CA ALA A 98 7.60 9.22 -13.44
C ALA A 98 6.30 9.52 -12.67
N HIS A 99 6.16 10.78 -12.26
CA HIS A 99 4.97 11.33 -11.62
C HIS A 99 4.58 12.63 -12.34
N PRO A 100 3.28 12.94 -12.53
CA PRO A 100 2.84 14.18 -13.19
C PRO A 100 3.46 15.46 -12.60
N SER A 101 3.65 15.49 -11.28
CA SER A 101 4.25 16.62 -10.56
C SER A 101 5.79 16.58 -10.45
N GLY A 102 6.46 15.60 -11.08
CA GLY A 102 7.92 15.47 -11.01
C GLY A 102 8.47 15.23 -9.60
N LEU A 103 7.73 14.48 -8.77
CA LEU A 103 8.16 14.14 -7.42
C LEU A 103 9.52 13.43 -7.44
N SER A 104 10.34 13.72 -6.44
CA SER A 104 11.59 13.01 -6.23
C SER A 104 11.41 11.93 -5.18
N GLU A 105 11.98 10.75 -5.47
CA GLU A 105 11.97 9.62 -4.55
C GLU A 105 13.38 9.08 -4.36
N LEU A 106 13.62 8.47 -3.19
CA LEU A 106 14.89 7.82 -2.90
C LEU A 106 15.11 6.70 -3.92
N SER A 107 16.28 6.71 -4.56
CA SER A 107 16.60 5.82 -5.67
C SER A 107 18.03 5.30 -5.55
N ILE A 108 18.23 4.05 -5.96
CA ILE A 108 19.53 3.40 -6.07
C ILE A 108 20.00 3.52 -7.51
N ILE A 109 21.18 4.11 -7.72
CA ILE A 109 21.80 4.29 -9.03
C ILE A 109 22.81 3.18 -9.25
N ILE A 110 22.63 2.38 -10.31
CA ILE A 110 23.51 1.27 -10.65
C ILE A 110 24.17 1.56 -12.00
N VAL A 111 25.49 1.44 -12.04
CA VAL A 111 26.26 1.44 -13.30
C VAL A 111 26.52 -0.01 -13.68
N PRO A 112 26.05 -0.49 -14.85
CA PRO A 112 26.28 -1.86 -15.30
C PRO A 112 27.77 -2.13 -15.50
N ASP A 113 28.19 -3.37 -15.24
CA ASP A 113 29.53 -3.87 -15.59
C ASP A 113 29.61 -4.39 -17.05
N GLY A 114 28.46 -4.50 -17.73
CA GLY A 114 28.34 -5.03 -19.08
C GLY A 114 28.24 -6.55 -19.16
N GLU A 115 28.31 -7.26 -18.02
CA GLU A 115 28.32 -8.73 -17.99
C GLU A 115 26.92 -9.35 -17.83
N ASP A 116 25.93 -8.59 -17.34
CA ASP A 116 24.55 -9.02 -17.03
C ASP A 116 24.45 -10.34 -16.22
N ARG A 117 25.41 -10.58 -15.31
CA ARG A 117 25.50 -11.82 -14.51
C ARG A 117 24.36 -11.91 -13.51
N TRP A 118 23.68 -13.06 -13.53
CA TRP A 118 22.65 -13.40 -12.54
C TRP A 118 23.24 -13.74 -11.18
N CYS A 119 22.48 -13.41 -10.12
CA CYS A 119 22.65 -14.06 -8.83
C CYS A 119 22.23 -15.54 -8.92
N GLU A 120 22.46 -16.31 -7.85
CA GLU A 120 21.91 -17.66 -7.76
C GLU A 120 20.38 -17.62 -7.91
N ARG A 121 19.87 -18.32 -8.92
CA ARG A 121 18.44 -18.38 -9.23
C ARG A 121 17.81 -19.55 -8.47
N GLN A 122 16.83 -19.22 -7.63
CA GLN A 122 16.09 -20.21 -6.85
C GLN A 122 14.85 -20.64 -7.61
N THR A 123 14.92 -21.81 -8.25
CA THR A 123 13.80 -22.40 -9.01
C THR A 123 12.97 -23.31 -8.12
N LEU A 124 11.65 -23.26 -8.29
CA LEU A 124 10.67 -24.17 -7.68
C LEU A 124 9.96 -24.95 -8.80
N THR A 125 10.71 -25.74 -9.56
CA THR A 125 10.19 -26.50 -10.71
C THR A 125 9.07 -27.45 -10.31
N ASP A 126 9.20 -28.14 -9.17
CA ASP A 126 8.11 -28.90 -8.55
C ASP A 126 7.38 -28.07 -7.47
N TYR A 127 6.80 -26.95 -7.88
CA TYR A 127 6.02 -26.08 -6.99
C TYR A 127 4.79 -26.78 -6.39
N ARG A 128 4.34 -27.90 -6.97
CA ARG A 128 3.19 -28.67 -6.47
C ARG A 128 3.51 -29.44 -5.20
N ALA A 129 4.79 -29.78 -4.98
CA ALA A 129 5.27 -30.34 -3.72
C ALA A 129 5.47 -29.30 -2.62
N GLN A 130 5.41 -28.00 -2.96
CA GLN A 130 5.62 -26.91 -2.00
C GLN A 130 4.32 -26.50 -1.32
N SER A 131 4.43 -25.93 -0.12
CA SER A 131 3.28 -25.33 0.55
C SER A 131 2.87 -24.04 -0.16
N VAL A 132 1.58 -23.70 -0.07
CA VAL A 132 1.05 -22.43 -0.57
C VAL A 132 1.78 -21.23 0.04
N ASP A 133 2.09 -21.27 1.33
CA ASP A 133 2.79 -20.18 2.03
C ASP A 133 4.22 -19.99 1.53
N THR A 134 4.93 -21.08 1.27
CA THR A 134 6.25 -21.07 0.63
C THR A 134 6.20 -20.38 -0.72
N LEU A 135 5.21 -20.75 -1.55
CA LEU A 135 5.04 -20.19 -2.89
C LEU A 135 4.64 -18.71 -2.85
N LEU A 136 3.74 -18.30 -1.95
CA LEU A 136 3.40 -16.88 -1.75
C LEU A 136 4.59 -16.08 -1.25
N THR A 137 5.38 -16.63 -0.33
CA THR A 137 6.62 -16.02 0.14
C THR A 137 7.62 -15.86 -1.00
N HIS A 138 7.78 -16.88 -1.84
CA HIS A 138 8.62 -16.82 -3.04
C HIS A 138 8.21 -15.70 -3.99
N LEU A 139 6.91 -15.60 -4.32
CA LEU A 139 6.37 -14.53 -5.16
C LEU A 139 6.54 -13.13 -4.53
N HIS A 140 6.42 -13.04 -3.20
CA HIS A 140 6.69 -11.80 -2.48
C HIS A 140 8.17 -11.42 -2.58
N GLN A 141 9.10 -12.35 -2.31
CA GLN A 141 10.53 -12.09 -2.38
C GLN A 141 10.98 -11.77 -3.80
N ALA A 142 10.40 -12.42 -4.82
CA ALA A 142 10.63 -12.09 -6.24
C ALA A 142 10.09 -10.69 -6.65
N GLY A 143 9.39 -10.00 -5.75
CA GLY A 143 8.94 -8.62 -5.94
C GLY A 143 7.80 -8.49 -6.95
N ILE A 144 6.98 -9.53 -7.13
CA ILE A 144 5.92 -9.55 -8.14
C ILE A 144 4.77 -8.62 -7.74
N VAL A 145 4.42 -7.71 -8.65
CA VAL A 145 3.26 -6.81 -8.54
C VAL A 145 2.27 -7.10 -9.67
N GLY A 146 1.04 -6.63 -9.52
CA GLY A 146 0.08 -6.58 -10.62
C GLY A 146 0.57 -5.63 -11.71
N LEU A 147 0.95 -6.19 -12.86
CA LEU A 147 1.54 -5.45 -13.99
C LEU A 147 0.53 -4.69 -14.86
N GLY A 148 -0.77 -4.86 -14.60
CA GLY A 148 -1.86 -4.14 -15.27
C GLY A 148 -2.08 -2.68 -14.82
N GLY A 149 -1.06 -2.03 -14.25
CA GLY A 149 -1.06 -0.60 -13.93
C GLY A 149 -1.06 -0.24 -12.44
N ALA A 150 -1.95 -0.81 -11.63
CA ALA A 150 -2.10 -0.38 -10.23
C ALA A 150 -0.94 -0.78 -9.28
N GLY A 151 -0.07 -1.72 -9.68
CA GLY A 151 1.10 -2.11 -8.88
C GLY A 151 0.75 -2.73 -7.53
N PHE A 152 -0.37 -3.46 -7.43
CA PHE A 152 -0.75 -4.12 -6.18
C PHE A 152 0.18 -5.33 -5.92
N PRO A 153 0.71 -5.53 -4.69
CA PRO A 153 1.54 -6.68 -4.37
C PRO A 153 0.84 -8.02 -4.63
N THR A 154 1.35 -8.83 -5.56
CA THR A 154 0.64 -10.01 -6.06
C THR A 154 0.42 -11.05 -4.97
N ALA A 155 1.43 -11.35 -4.14
CA ALA A 155 1.29 -12.30 -3.04
C ALA A 155 0.18 -11.89 -2.05
N ALA A 156 0.12 -10.60 -1.66
CA ALA A 156 -0.93 -10.10 -0.78
C ALA A 156 -2.33 -10.21 -1.42
N LYS A 157 -2.42 -10.06 -2.74
CA LYS A 157 -3.69 -10.17 -3.49
C LYS A 157 -4.19 -11.60 -3.50
N LEU A 158 -3.28 -12.53 -3.74
CA LEU A 158 -3.56 -13.96 -3.75
C LEU A 158 -3.93 -14.44 -2.35
N GLN A 159 -3.19 -14.01 -1.31
CA GLN A 159 -3.50 -14.34 0.07
C GLN A 159 -4.92 -13.90 0.48
N GLY A 160 -5.33 -12.69 0.09
CA GLY A 160 -6.70 -12.20 0.30
C GLY A 160 -7.77 -12.98 -0.50
N GLY A 161 -7.37 -13.69 -1.55
CA GLY A 161 -8.24 -14.51 -2.41
C GLY A 161 -8.16 -16.02 -2.14
N MET A 162 -7.42 -16.48 -1.12
CA MET A 162 -7.29 -17.93 -0.85
C MET A 162 -8.59 -18.59 -0.37
N ARG A 163 -9.59 -17.80 0.08
CA ARG A 163 -10.88 -18.30 0.55
C ARG A 163 -12.00 -17.71 -0.29
N GLY A 164 -12.84 -18.58 -0.88
CA GLY A 164 -14.08 -18.18 -1.53
C GLY A 164 -13.95 -17.68 -2.97
N ILE A 165 -12.77 -17.79 -3.60
CA ILE A 165 -12.64 -17.49 -5.03
C ILE A 165 -13.16 -18.68 -5.85
N GLU A 166 -14.25 -18.42 -6.57
CA GLU A 166 -14.86 -19.38 -7.48
C GLU A 166 -14.32 -19.23 -8.91
N THR A 167 -13.96 -18.01 -9.30
CA THR A 167 -13.57 -17.68 -10.67
C THR A 167 -12.24 -16.91 -10.68
N LEU A 168 -11.27 -17.45 -11.39
CA LEU A 168 -10.05 -16.73 -11.77
C LEU A 168 -10.24 -16.15 -13.18
N ILE A 169 -10.04 -14.84 -13.32
CA ILE A 169 -10.02 -14.14 -14.61
C ILE A 169 -8.59 -13.74 -14.92
N ILE A 170 -8.12 -14.10 -16.11
CA ILE A 170 -6.87 -13.63 -16.69
C ILE A 170 -7.22 -12.55 -17.71
N ASN A 171 -6.79 -11.33 -17.44
CA ASN A 171 -7.10 -10.14 -18.23
C ASN A 171 -5.99 -9.92 -19.27
N GLY A 172 -6.31 -10.25 -20.52
CA GLY A 172 -5.57 -9.91 -21.73
C GLY A 172 -6.34 -8.95 -22.63
N ALA A 173 -7.26 -8.16 -22.07
CA ALA A 173 -8.08 -7.24 -22.87
C ALA A 173 -7.22 -6.13 -23.48
N GLU A 174 -6.32 -5.49 -22.70
CA GLU A 174 -5.46 -4.38 -23.13
C GLU A 174 -6.20 -3.37 -24.03
N CYS A 175 -7.22 -2.72 -23.46
CA CYS A 175 -8.18 -1.89 -24.20
C CYS A 175 -7.70 -0.45 -24.46
N GLU A 176 -6.61 -0.03 -23.84
CA GLU A 176 -6.06 1.33 -24.02
C GLU A 176 -5.48 1.47 -25.45
N PRO A 177 -5.81 2.53 -26.20
CA PRO A 177 -5.24 2.77 -27.52
C PRO A 177 -3.72 2.81 -27.49
N TYR A 178 -3.09 2.46 -28.62
CA TYR A 178 -1.63 2.36 -28.83
C TYR A 178 -0.91 1.27 -28.03
N ILE A 179 -1.40 0.87 -26.85
CA ILE A 179 -0.69 -0.11 -26.01
C ILE A 179 -0.86 -1.52 -26.60
N THR A 180 0.26 -2.22 -26.76
CA THR A 180 0.35 -3.58 -27.36
C THR A 180 1.30 -4.51 -26.61
N ALA A 181 1.66 -4.16 -25.37
CA ALA A 181 2.67 -4.88 -24.59
C ALA A 181 2.16 -6.28 -24.19
N ASP A 182 0.93 -6.35 -23.68
CA ASP A 182 0.26 -7.60 -23.33
C ASP A 182 -0.12 -8.37 -24.60
N ASP A 183 -0.57 -7.70 -25.67
CA ASP A 183 -0.82 -8.32 -26.96
C ASP A 183 0.42 -9.08 -27.48
N ARG A 184 1.57 -8.40 -27.62
CA ARG A 184 2.82 -9.06 -28.05
C ARG A 184 3.26 -10.17 -27.11
N LEU A 185 3.12 -9.97 -25.80
CA LEU A 185 3.45 -11.01 -24.83
C LEU A 185 2.57 -12.25 -25.01
N MET A 186 1.28 -12.09 -25.30
CA MET A 186 0.38 -13.22 -25.60
C MET A 186 0.72 -13.89 -26.93
N GLN A 187 1.19 -13.15 -27.93
CA GLN A 187 1.60 -13.72 -29.21
C GLN A 187 2.85 -14.61 -29.10
N GLU A 188 3.86 -14.15 -28.34
CA GLU A 188 5.18 -14.80 -28.31
C GLU A 188 5.38 -15.73 -27.11
N CYS A 189 4.70 -15.49 -25.99
CA CYS A 189 4.90 -16.19 -24.71
C CYS A 189 3.61 -16.86 -24.21
N ALA A 190 2.70 -17.25 -25.10
CA ALA A 190 1.42 -17.87 -24.75
C ALA A 190 1.56 -19.06 -23.80
N GLU A 191 2.47 -20.01 -24.10
CA GLU A 191 2.69 -21.21 -23.28
C GLU A 191 3.17 -20.86 -21.86
N GLU A 192 4.07 -19.89 -21.74
CA GLU A 192 4.60 -19.43 -20.46
C GLU A 192 3.55 -18.68 -19.63
N ILE A 193 2.69 -17.89 -20.28
CA ILE A 193 1.52 -17.29 -19.62
C ILE A 193 0.66 -18.39 -19.04
N ILE A 194 0.34 -19.41 -19.85
CA ILE A 194 -0.48 -20.55 -19.43
C ILE A 194 0.13 -21.29 -18.24
N GLN A 195 1.43 -21.56 -18.22
CA GLN A 195 2.14 -22.11 -17.05
C GLN A 195 1.98 -21.22 -15.80
N GLY A 196 2.03 -19.90 -15.98
CA GLY A 196 1.74 -18.93 -14.92
C GLY A 196 0.31 -19.05 -14.38
N VAL A 197 -0.66 -19.28 -15.25
CA VAL A 197 -2.07 -19.52 -14.87
C VAL A 197 -2.22 -20.86 -14.14
N GLU A 198 -1.43 -21.88 -14.46
CA GLU A 198 -1.43 -23.16 -13.74
C GLU A 198 -0.91 -23.03 -12.31
N ILE A 199 0.12 -22.20 -12.09
CA ILE A 199 0.60 -21.87 -10.74
C ILE A 199 -0.50 -21.12 -9.96
N LEU A 200 -1.16 -20.16 -10.61
CA LEU A 200 -2.31 -19.46 -10.01
C LEU A 200 -3.48 -20.41 -9.68
N SER A 201 -3.74 -21.39 -10.56
CA SER A 201 -4.75 -22.42 -10.36
C SER A 201 -4.42 -23.30 -9.14
N PHE A 202 -3.16 -23.72 -8.99
CA PHE A 202 -2.69 -24.47 -7.83
C PHE A 202 -2.85 -23.68 -6.52
N LEU A 203 -2.49 -22.39 -6.54
CA LEU A 203 -2.63 -21.51 -5.38
C LEU A 203 -4.08 -21.30 -4.99
N LEU A 204 -4.95 -20.93 -5.94
CA LEU A 204 -6.30 -20.45 -5.63
C LEU A 204 -7.38 -21.54 -5.66
N GLN A 205 -7.11 -22.67 -6.31
CA GLN A 205 -8.06 -23.76 -6.56
C GLN A 205 -9.44 -23.28 -7.03
N PRO A 206 -9.53 -22.43 -8.07
CA PRO A 206 -10.79 -21.86 -8.53
C PRO A 206 -11.67 -22.94 -9.20
N LYS A 207 -12.99 -22.76 -9.15
CA LYS A 207 -13.95 -23.64 -9.86
C LYS A 207 -13.91 -23.44 -11.38
N ARG A 208 -13.53 -22.25 -11.84
CA ARG A 208 -13.42 -21.90 -13.28
C ARG A 208 -12.31 -20.90 -13.52
N ILE A 209 -11.65 -21.02 -14.67
CA ILE A 209 -10.61 -20.09 -15.14
C ILE A 209 -11.03 -19.54 -16.50
N LEU A 210 -11.04 -18.21 -16.61
CA LEU A 210 -11.40 -17.50 -17.83
C LEU A 210 -10.24 -16.63 -18.27
N ILE A 211 -9.90 -16.66 -19.55
CA ILE A 211 -8.94 -15.74 -20.16
C ILE A 211 -9.72 -14.79 -21.05
N GLY A 212 -9.88 -13.54 -20.65
CA GLY A 212 -10.59 -12.51 -21.41
C GLY A 212 -9.63 -11.77 -22.34
N ILE A 213 -9.94 -11.74 -23.63
CA ILE A 213 -9.16 -11.06 -24.67
C ILE A 213 -10.10 -10.35 -25.64
N GLU A 214 -9.73 -9.15 -26.11
CA GLU A 214 -10.52 -8.44 -27.12
C GLU A 214 -10.37 -9.06 -28.52
N ASP A 215 -11.40 -8.91 -29.36
CA ASP A 215 -11.47 -9.44 -30.71
C ASP A 215 -10.48 -8.82 -31.71
N ASN A 216 -9.95 -7.64 -31.41
CA ASN A 216 -8.93 -6.95 -32.20
C ASN A 216 -7.50 -7.52 -32.10
N LYS A 217 -7.30 -8.69 -31.47
CA LYS A 217 -5.98 -9.34 -31.28
C LYS A 217 -5.93 -10.75 -31.88
N PRO A 218 -6.15 -10.93 -33.20
CA PRO A 218 -6.32 -12.25 -33.80
C PRO A 218 -5.11 -13.18 -33.65
N GLU A 219 -3.89 -12.65 -33.70
CA GLU A 219 -2.64 -13.40 -33.52
C GLU A 219 -2.50 -13.90 -32.08
N ALA A 220 -2.76 -13.04 -31.08
CA ALA A 220 -2.71 -13.43 -29.67
C ALA A 220 -3.81 -14.45 -29.33
N ILE A 221 -5.02 -14.28 -29.88
CA ILE A 221 -6.10 -15.27 -29.77
C ILE A 221 -5.64 -16.63 -30.31
N SER A 222 -4.98 -16.62 -31.48
CA SER A 222 -4.50 -17.85 -32.12
C SER A 222 -3.40 -18.52 -31.30
N ALA A 223 -2.42 -17.76 -30.81
CA ALA A 223 -1.34 -18.26 -29.96
C ALA A 223 -1.87 -18.84 -28.64
N LEU A 224 -2.81 -18.16 -27.97
CA LEU A 224 -3.43 -18.66 -26.75
C LEU A 224 -4.27 -19.92 -27.00
N ARG A 225 -5.03 -20.00 -28.11
CA ARG A 225 -5.76 -21.22 -28.48
C ARG A 225 -4.81 -22.40 -28.68
N LEU A 226 -3.69 -22.17 -29.34
CA LEU A 226 -2.66 -23.19 -29.55
C LEU A 226 -2.07 -23.66 -28.22
N ALA A 227 -1.66 -22.73 -27.36
CA ALA A 227 -1.09 -23.02 -26.04
C ALA A 227 -2.09 -23.72 -25.10
N LEU A 228 -3.39 -23.42 -25.22
CA LEU A 228 -4.44 -24.13 -24.48
C LEU A 228 -4.64 -25.56 -25.03
N GLY A 229 -4.52 -25.78 -26.34
CA GLY A 229 -4.72 -27.09 -26.94
C GLY A 229 -6.13 -27.64 -26.67
N LYS A 230 -6.23 -28.88 -26.16
CA LYS A 230 -7.51 -29.60 -25.92
C LYS A 230 -8.01 -29.51 -24.47
N ARG A 231 -7.40 -28.67 -23.64
CA ARG A 231 -7.74 -28.57 -22.23
C ARG A 231 -9.14 -27.97 -22.01
N SER A 232 -9.77 -28.31 -20.90
CA SER A 232 -11.13 -27.89 -20.56
C SER A 232 -11.23 -27.15 -19.22
N ASP A 233 -10.14 -27.10 -18.46
CA ASP A 233 -10.01 -26.42 -17.16
C ASP A 233 -9.90 -24.89 -17.30
N MET A 234 -9.43 -24.40 -18.46
CA MET A 234 -9.28 -22.99 -18.79
C MET A 234 -10.03 -22.63 -20.06
N GLN A 235 -10.74 -21.50 -20.05
CA GLN A 235 -11.57 -21.06 -21.19
C GLN A 235 -11.11 -19.71 -21.72
N LEU A 236 -10.73 -19.66 -23.00
CA LEU A 236 -10.49 -18.41 -23.70
C LEU A 236 -11.83 -17.77 -24.10
N ARG A 237 -12.01 -16.50 -23.77
CA ARG A 237 -13.22 -15.71 -24.02
C ARG A 237 -12.86 -14.45 -24.80
N VAL A 238 -13.18 -14.48 -26.09
CA VAL A 238 -13.01 -13.34 -26.99
C VAL A 238 -14.17 -12.38 -26.80
N ILE A 239 -13.90 -11.13 -26.43
CA ILE A 239 -14.91 -10.11 -26.11
C ILE A 239 -14.86 -8.97 -27.14
N PRO A 240 -15.96 -8.21 -27.33
CA PRO A 240 -15.96 -7.05 -28.21
C PRO A 240 -14.98 -5.96 -27.74
N THR A 241 -14.27 -5.33 -28.68
CA THR A 241 -13.41 -4.18 -28.41
C THR A 241 -14.25 -2.96 -27.98
N LYS A 242 -14.06 -2.52 -26.74
CA LYS A 242 -14.77 -1.38 -26.14
C LYS A 242 -13.98 -0.84 -24.97
N TYR A 243 -13.69 0.45 -24.92
CA TYR A 243 -12.96 1.01 -23.79
C TYR A 243 -13.90 1.43 -22.65
N PRO A 244 -13.62 1.13 -21.36
CA PRO A 244 -12.49 0.35 -20.81
C PRO A 244 -12.91 -1.08 -20.41
N SER A 245 -13.12 -1.97 -21.38
CA SER A 245 -13.48 -3.39 -21.15
C SER A 245 -12.50 -4.12 -20.24
N GLY A 246 -11.20 -3.75 -20.29
CA GLY A 246 -10.15 -4.29 -19.45
C GLY A 246 -10.20 -3.85 -17.98
N GLY A 247 -11.12 -2.95 -17.60
CA GLY A 247 -11.37 -2.59 -16.21
C GLY A 247 -11.87 -3.77 -15.38
N ALA A 248 -11.44 -3.88 -14.13
CA ALA A 248 -11.75 -5.05 -13.29
C ALA A 248 -13.26 -5.30 -13.12
N LYS A 249 -14.06 -4.24 -12.92
CA LYS A 249 -15.51 -4.34 -12.78
C LYS A 249 -16.17 -4.67 -14.13
N GLN A 250 -15.73 -4.01 -15.20
CA GLN A 250 -16.24 -4.18 -16.57
C GLN A 250 -15.99 -5.60 -17.08
N LEU A 251 -14.74 -6.07 -17.05
CA LEU A 251 -14.39 -7.42 -17.51
C LEU A 251 -15.11 -8.50 -16.70
N THR A 252 -15.27 -8.29 -15.39
CA THR A 252 -16.04 -9.22 -14.54
C THR A 252 -17.51 -9.28 -14.99
N LYS A 253 -18.16 -8.15 -15.25
CA LYS A 253 -19.53 -8.11 -15.79
C LYS A 253 -19.59 -8.81 -17.15
N ILE A 254 -18.70 -8.47 -18.08
CA ILE A 254 -18.63 -9.06 -19.44
C ILE A 254 -18.47 -10.58 -19.43
N LEU A 255 -17.69 -11.14 -18.51
CA LEU A 255 -17.36 -12.57 -18.50
C LEU A 255 -18.22 -13.42 -17.56
N THR A 256 -18.90 -12.81 -16.58
CA THR A 256 -19.64 -13.54 -15.55
C THR A 256 -21.08 -13.09 -15.37
N GLY A 257 -21.45 -11.93 -15.89
CA GLY A 257 -22.73 -11.27 -15.63
C GLY A 257 -22.91 -10.77 -14.21
N LYS A 258 -21.90 -10.92 -13.34
CA LYS A 258 -21.92 -10.45 -11.95
C LYS A 258 -21.38 -9.02 -11.87
N GLU A 259 -22.03 -8.21 -11.04
CA GLU A 259 -21.55 -6.86 -10.72
C GLU A 259 -20.88 -6.85 -9.35
N VAL A 260 -19.82 -6.06 -9.24
CA VAL A 260 -19.13 -5.87 -7.96
C VAL A 260 -19.89 -4.81 -7.16
N PRO A 261 -20.37 -5.13 -5.94
CA PRO A 261 -21.10 -4.17 -5.12
C PRO A 261 -20.26 -2.92 -4.80
N PHE A 262 -20.97 -1.84 -4.52
CA PHE A 262 -20.37 -0.56 -4.15
C PHE A 262 -19.36 -0.70 -3.00
N GLY A 263 -18.21 -0.04 -3.12
CA GLY A 263 -17.14 -0.06 -2.11
C GLY A 263 -16.47 -1.42 -1.87
N LYS A 264 -16.82 -2.47 -2.63
CA LYS A 264 -16.22 -3.80 -2.49
C LYS A 264 -15.27 -4.12 -3.65
N HIS A 265 -14.39 -5.09 -3.40
CA HIS A 265 -13.53 -5.68 -4.43
C HIS A 265 -14.19 -6.91 -5.06
N SER A 266 -13.73 -7.30 -6.26
CA SER A 266 -14.23 -8.48 -6.97
C SER A 266 -14.12 -9.78 -6.15
N ALA A 267 -13.17 -9.86 -5.22
CA ALA A 267 -13.04 -11.00 -4.31
C ALA A 267 -14.31 -11.23 -3.46
N ALA A 268 -15.08 -10.17 -3.16
CA ALA A 268 -16.33 -10.27 -2.41
C ALA A 268 -17.45 -11.02 -3.16
N ILE A 269 -17.34 -11.18 -4.48
CA ILE A 269 -18.26 -11.98 -5.31
C ILE A 269 -17.61 -13.29 -5.81
N GLY A 270 -16.48 -13.68 -5.20
CA GLY A 270 -15.74 -14.88 -5.53
C GLY A 270 -14.95 -14.78 -6.85
N VAL A 271 -14.57 -13.57 -7.28
CA VAL A 271 -13.82 -13.34 -8.51
C VAL A 271 -12.46 -12.71 -8.22
N LEU A 272 -11.38 -13.35 -8.66
CA LEU A 272 -10.03 -12.79 -8.63
C LEU A 272 -9.55 -12.58 -10.07
N MET A 273 -9.10 -11.36 -10.39
CA MET A 273 -8.58 -11.02 -11.71
C MET A 273 -7.07 -10.81 -11.66
N GLN A 274 -6.31 -11.39 -12.58
CA GLN A 274 -4.89 -11.13 -12.79
C GLN A 274 -4.61 -10.77 -14.25
N ASN A 275 -3.65 -9.89 -14.49
CA ASN A 275 -3.23 -9.52 -15.84
C ASN A 275 -2.30 -10.59 -16.44
N VAL A 276 -2.32 -10.75 -17.77
CA VAL A 276 -1.47 -11.74 -18.48
C VAL A 276 0.02 -11.56 -18.21
N GLY A 277 0.53 -10.33 -18.21
CA GLY A 277 1.92 -10.04 -17.84
C GLY A 277 2.24 -10.44 -16.39
N THR A 278 1.26 -10.36 -15.48
CA THR A 278 1.45 -10.83 -14.10
C THR A 278 1.52 -12.35 -14.03
N ALA A 279 0.71 -13.08 -14.81
CA ALA A 279 0.80 -14.54 -14.89
C ALA A 279 2.16 -14.98 -15.45
N PHE A 280 2.63 -14.33 -16.51
CA PHE A 280 3.96 -14.56 -17.06
C PHE A 280 5.08 -14.30 -16.03
N ALA A 281 5.01 -13.19 -15.29
CA ALA A 281 5.99 -12.88 -14.24
C ALA A 281 5.97 -13.90 -13.08
N ILE A 282 4.79 -14.46 -12.75
CA ILE A 282 4.67 -15.56 -11.77
C ILE A 282 5.39 -16.81 -12.28
N LYS A 283 5.21 -17.18 -13.55
CA LYS A 283 5.95 -18.29 -14.17
C LYS A 283 7.45 -18.07 -14.05
N ARG A 284 7.95 -16.91 -14.44
CA ARG A 284 9.39 -16.60 -14.39
C ARG A 284 9.95 -16.68 -12.98
N ALA A 285 9.25 -16.14 -12.00
CA ALA A 285 9.68 -16.21 -10.61
C ALA A 285 9.76 -17.66 -10.10
N VAL A 286 8.75 -18.48 -10.39
CA VAL A 286 8.61 -19.81 -9.80
C VAL A 286 9.43 -20.85 -10.57
N ILE A 287 9.28 -20.92 -11.89
CA ILE A 287 9.90 -21.96 -12.71
C ILE A 287 11.35 -21.58 -13.05
N ASP A 288 11.58 -20.35 -13.49
CA ASP A 288 12.91 -19.92 -13.97
C ASP A 288 13.79 -19.35 -12.85
N GLY A 289 13.20 -19.10 -11.66
CA GLY A 289 13.90 -18.50 -10.53
C GLY A 289 14.25 -17.03 -10.74
N GLU A 290 13.51 -16.34 -11.61
CA GLU A 290 13.80 -15.00 -12.06
C GLU A 290 12.88 -13.97 -11.39
N PRO A 291 13.40 -13.12 -10.48
CA PRO A 291 12.62 -12.04 -9.91
C PRO A 291 12.26 -10.99 -10.97
N LEU A 292 11.27 -10.15 -10.64
CA LEU A 292 10.81 -9.11 -11.56
C LEU A 292 11.87 -8.01 -11.70
N THR A 293 12.68 -8.15 -12.76
CA THR A 293 13.79 -7.26 -13.13
C THR A 293 13.54 -6.53 -14.45
N GLU A 294 12.54 -6.97 -15.22
CA GLU A 294 12.20 -6.42 -16.53
C GLU A 294 10.73 -6.65 -16.86
N ARG A 295 10.20 -5.89 -17.80
CA ARG A 295 8.86 -6.09 -18.35
C ARG A 295 8.79 -5.67 -19.81
N VAL A 296 7.76 -6.12 -20.51
CA VAL A 296 7.44 -5.60 -21.83
C VAL A 296 6.91 -4.17 -21.72
N VAL A 297 7.44 -3.30 -22.56
CA VAL A 297 7.02 -1.90 -22.72
C VAL A 297 6.75 -1.62 -24.19
N THR A 298 5.59 -1.04 -24.49
CA THR A 298 5.28 -0.52 -25.83
C THR A 298 5.99 0.82 -26.04
N LEU A 299 6.72 0.96 -27.14
CA LEU A 299 7.27 2.22 -27.64
C LEU A 299 6.48 2.57 -28.90
N THR A 300 5.74 3.68 -28.88
CA THR A 300 4.82 4.02 -29.98
C THR A 300 4.69 5.53 -30.18
N GLY A 301 4.00 5.94 -31.25
CA GLY A 301 3.78 7.32 -31.66
C GLY A 301 4.63 7.71 -32.86
N GLU A 302 4.14 8.64 -33.66
CA GLU A 302 4.73 9.09 -34.93
C GLU A 302 6.10 9.74 -34.79
N ALA A 303 6.48 10.19 -33.58
CA ALA A 303 7.83 10.69 -33.34
C ALA A 303 8.90 9.58 -33.26
N LEU A 304 8.48 8.30 -33.24
CA LEU A 304 9.37 7.15 -33.30
C LEU A 304 9.49 6.63 -34.73
N ARG A 305 10.73 6.38 -35.15
CA ARG A 305 11.02 5.72 -36.44
C ARG A 305 10.77 4.22 -36.40
N GLN A 306 10.89 3.61 -35.22
CA GLN A 306 10.79 2.17 -35.02
C GLN A 306 9.89 1.85 -33.82
N PRO A 307 8.57 2.10 -33.95
CA PRO A 307 7.60 1.68 -32.94
C PRO A 307 7.59 0.15 -32.80
N GLY A 308 7.18 -0.33 -31.63
CA GLY A 308 7.15 -1.75 -31.31
C GLY A 308 7.23 -1.99 -29.81
N ASN A 309 7.52 -3.23 -29.42
CA ASN A 309 7.53 -3.64 -28.02
C ASN A 309 8.92 -4.14 -27.63
N VAL A 310 9.37 -3.79 -26.43
CA VAL A 310 10.73 -4.10 -25.98
C VAL A 310 10.73 -4.73 -24.59
N TRP A 311 11.68 -5.63 -24.34
CA TRP A 311 12.03 -6.08 -23.00
C TRP A 311 12.82 -4.99 -22.30
N ALA A 312 12.17 -4.25 -21.41
CA ALA A 312 12.76 -3.11 -20.75
C ALA A 312 13.11 -3.45 -19.29
N ARG A 313 14.39 -3.34 -18.97
CA ARG A 313 14.92 -3.52 -17.62
C ARG A 313 14.40 -2.43 -16.69
N LEU A 314 13.93 -2.80 -15.51
CA LEU A 314 13.42 -1.83 -14.53
C LEU A 314 14.53 -0.85 -14.13
N GLY A 315 14.18 0.42 -14.08
CA GLY A 315 15.11 1.51 -13.83
C GLY A 315 15.82 2.07 -15.06
N THR A 316 15.56 1.52 -16.25
CA THR A 316 16.08 2.10 -17.50
C THR A 316 15.52 3.52 -17.67
N PRO A 317 16.36 4.54 -17.94
CA PRO A 317 15.87 5.87 -18.25
C PRO A 317 15.00 5.89 -19.51
N VAL A 318 13.90 6.65 -19.51
CA VAL A 318 13.00 6.78 -20.66
C VAL A 318 13.74 7.23 -21.91
N ARG A 319 14.69 8.17 -21.79
CA ARG A 319 15.53 8.64 -22.90
C ARG A 319 16.26 7.51 -23.63
N HIS A 320 16.70 6.47 -22.90
CA HIS A 320 17.42 5.35 -23.49
C HIS A 320 16.48 4.52 -24.36
N LEU A 321 15.27 4.23 -23.85
CA LEU A 321 14.24 3.50 -24.60
C LEU A 321 13.81 4.24 -25.86
N LEU A 322 13.55 5.55 -25.75
CA LEU A 322 13.18 6.38 -26.89
C LEU A 322 14.27 6.42 -27.96
N LYS A 323 15.55 6.50 -27.55
CA LYS A 323 16.69 6.41 -28.48
C LYS A 323 16.68 5.08 -29.27
N GLN A 324 16.33 3.97 -28.63
CA GLN A 324 16.17 2.66 -29.31
C GLN A 324 14.98 2.62 -30.27
N GLY A 325 13.93 3.42 -30.00
CA GLY A 325 12.81 3.63 -30.92
C GLY A 325 13.12 4.59 -32.08
N GLY A 326 14.34 5.12 -32.16
CA GLY A 326 14.74 6.10 -33.17
C GLY A 326 14.15 7.49 -32.96
N PHE A 327 13.78 7.84 -31.73
CA PHE A 327 13.21 9.13 -31.37
C PHE A 327 14.14 10.29 -31.72
N HIS A 328 13.63 11.29 -32.43
CA HIS A 328 14.32 12.57 -32.63
C HIS A 328 13.86 13.57 -31.58
N VAL A 329 14.81 14.05 -30.76
CA VAL A 329 14.56 15.06 -29.75
C VAL A 329 14.28 16.40 -30.44
N ASN A 330 13.00 16.75 -30.58
CA ASN A 330 12.58 18.10 -30.96
C ASN A 330 12.73 19.05 -29.76
N LYS A 331 12.64 20.38 -29.97
CA LYS A 331 12.86 21.39 -28.91
C LYS A 331 11.91 21.25 -27.71
N GLN A 332 10.75 20.62 -27.87
CA GLN A 332 9.79 20.29 -26.80
C GLN A 332 9.20 18.90 -27.04
N PRO A 333 9.89 17.81 -26.65
CA PRO A 333 9.40 16.47 -26.86
C PRO A 333 8.27 16.16 -25.87
N MET A 334 7.04 16.01 -26.35
CA MET A 334 5.96 15.45 -25.54
C MET A 334 6.13 13.93 -25.49
N VAL A 335 6.21 13.37 -24.28
CA VAL A 335 6.22 11.91 -24.08
C VAL A 335 5.24 11.59 -22.97
N VAL A 336 4.30 10.70 -23.25
CA VAL A 336 3.27 10.23 -22.33
C VAL A 336 3.67 8.85 -21.81
N MET A 337 3.68 8.68 -20.50
CA MET A 337 3.79 7.35 -19.88
C MET A 337 2.38 6.76 -19.72
N GLY A 338 2.17 5.59 -20.32
CA GLY A 338 0.84 4.98 -20.49
C GLY A 338 0.24 5.28 -21.87
N GLY A 339 -1.08 5.18 -21.97
CA GLY A 339 -1.82 5.51 -23.19
C GLY A 339 -2.47 6.90 -23.12
N PRO A 340 -3.16 7.32 -24.19
CA PRO A 340 -3.71 8.67 -24.31
C PRO A 340 -4.82 9.00 -23.30
N LEU A 341 -5.54 8.01 -22.76
CA LEU A 341 -6.67 8.25 -21.84
C LEU A 341 -6.25 8.22 -20.38
N MET A 342 -5.50 7.20 -19.96
CA MET A 342 -5.07 7.03 -18.56
C MET A 342 -3.68 7.61 -18.24
N GLY A 343 -2.85 7.80 -19.26
CA GLY A 343 -1.46 8.20 -19.11
C GLY A 343 -1.27 9.65 -18.63
N PHE A 344 0.00 10.05 -18.53
CA PHE A 344 0.38 11.41 -18.19
C PHE A 344 1.68 11.80 -18.89
N THR A 345 1.82 13.09 -19.19
CA THR A 345 3.04 13.64 -19.79
C THR A 345 4.18 13.62 -18.78
N LEU A 346 5.34 13.15 -19.23
CA LEU A 346 6.55 13.08 -18.40
C LEU A 346 7.17 14.48 -18.22
N PRO A 347 7.62 14.81 -16.99
CA PRO A 347 8.30 16.07 -16.73
C PRO A 347 9.73 16.11 -17.28
N SER A 348 10.34 14.93 -17.47
CA SER A 348 11.70 14.76 -18.01
C SER A 348 11.85 13.35 -18.61
N LEU A 349 12.76 13.21 -19.57
CA LEU A 349 13.13 11.91 -20.16
C LEU A 349 14.15 11.14 -19.31
N ASP A 350 14.70 11.74 -18.25
CA ASP A 350 15.60 11.08 -17.30
C ASP A 350 14.89 10.22 -16.26
N VAL A 351 13.55 10.25 -16.23
CA VAL A 351 12.79 9.39 -15.32
C VAL A 351 12.97 7.91 -15.70
N PRO A 352 13.03 7.00 -14.72
CA PRO A 352 13.12 5.58 -14.98
C PRO A 352 11.76 4.96 -15.34
N ILE A 353 11.79 3.88 -16.12
CA ILE A 353 10.68 2.94 -16.15
C ILE A 353 10.65 2.08 -14.88
N VAL A 354 9.46 1.83 -14.36
CA VAL A 354 9.23 1.06 -13.13
C VAL A 354 8.27 -0.10 -13.40
N LYS A 355 8.01 -0.94 -12.39
CA LYS A 355 7.15 -2.13 -12.52
C LYS A 355 5.78 -1.87 -13.17
N ILE A 356 5.26 -0.64 -13.09
CA ILE A 356 3.93 -0.26 -13.64
C ILE A 356 4.00 0.49 -14.98
N SER A 357 5.19 0.71 -15.55
CA SER A 357 5.37 1.39 -16.85
C SER A 357 5.14 0.42 -18.01
N ASN A 358 3.98 0.46 -18.66
CA ASN A 358 3.63 -0.45 -19.76
C ASN A 358 3.79 0.14 -21.16
N CYS A 359 3.76 1.47 -21.29
CA CYS A 359 3.82 2.16 -22.58
C CYS A 359 4.55 3.50 -22.45
N LEU A 360 5.30 3.85 -23.49
CA LEU A 360 5.83 5.18 -23.77
C LEU A 360 5.30 5.62 -25.14
N LEU A 361 4.38 6.57 -25.12
CA LEU A 361 3.81 7.19 -26.31
C LEU A 361 4.55 8.51 -26.56
N ALA A 362 5.22 8.61 -27.70
CA ALA A 362 5.89 9.81 -28.16
C ALA A 362 5.19 10.31 -29.43
N PRO A 363 4.11 11.11 -29.28
CA PRO A 363 3.30 11.50 -30.40
C PRO A 363 3.94 12.63 -31.21
N SER A 364 3.55 12.75 -32.47
CA SER A 364 3.82 13.98 -33.23
C SER A 364 2.87 15.11 -32.80
N HIS A 365 3.17 16.34 -33.21
CA HIS A 365 2.25 17.48 -33.03
C HIS A 365 0.91 17.32 -33.78
N THR A 366 0.87 16.48 -34.81
CA THR A 366 -0.35 16.22 -35.60
C THR A 366 -1.13 15.00 -35.11
N GLU A 367 -0.47 14.07 -34.42
CA GLU A 367 -1.07 12.85 -33.88
C GLU A 367 -1.90 13.10 -32.62
N MET A 368 -1.56 14.15 -31.85
CA MET A 368 -2.41 14.65 -30.79
C MET A 368 -3.10 15.93 -31.25
N GLU A 369 -4.42 15.97 -31.08
CA GLU A 369 -5.17 17.21 -31.27
C GLU A 369 -4.56 18.31 -30.37
N PRO A 370 -4.42 19.55 -30.89
CA PRO A 370 -3.98 20.66 -30.05
C PRO A 370 -4.92 20.77 -28.86
N VAL A 371 -4.35 20.97 -27.67
CA VAL A 371 -5.11 21.10 -26.43
C VAL A 371 -6.09 22.25 -26.60
N ALA A 372 -7.34 21.91 -26.89
CA ALA A 372 -8.39 22.90 -26.98
C ALA A 372 -8.61 23.48 -25.58
N GLU A 373 -8.76 24.80 -25.51
CA GLU A 373 -8.93 25.49 -24.24
C GLU A 373 -10.17 24.96 -23.50
N GLU A 374 -10.03 24.74 -22.19
CA GLU A 374 -11.16 24.37 -21.33
C GLU A 374 -12.27 25.43 -21.46
N GLN A 375 -13.44 25.00 -21.93
CA GLN A 375 -14.63 25.84 -22.02
C GLN A 375 -15.59 25.54 -20.85
N SER A 376 -16.57 26.42 -20.66
CA SER A 376 -17.59 26.22 -19.63
C SER A 376 -18.43 24.96 -19.91
N CYS A 377 -18.80 24.25 -18.84
CA CYS A 377 -19.66 23.07 -18.92
C CYS A 377 -21.07 23.45 -19.41
N ILE A 378 -21.47 22.91 -20.56
CA ILE A 378 -22.81 23.14 -21.16
C ILE A 378 -23.89 22.15 -20.69
N ARG A 379 -23.59 21.31 -19.69
CA ARG A 379 -24.53 20.32 -19.10
C ARG A 379 -25.19 19.37 -20.11
N CYS A 380 -24.45 18.96 -21.13
CA CYS A 380 -24.95 18.06 -22.19
C CYS A 380 -25.13 16.58 -21.77
N SER A 381 -24.76 16.20 -20.54
CA SER A 381 -24.85 14.83 -19.99
C SER A 381 -24.05 13.72 -20.69
N LYS A 382 -23.39 13.96 -21.84
CA LYS A 382 -22.54 12.97 -22.53
C LYS A 382 -21.54 12.25 -21.62
N CYS A 383 -20.96 12.99 -20.67
CA CYS A 383 -20.01 12.44 -19.71
C CYS A 383 -20.61 11.38 -18.77
N ALA A 384 -21.89 11.50 -18.42
CA ALA A 384 -22.61 10.52 -17.61
C ALA A 384 -22.91 9.27 -18.44
N ASP A 385 -23.39 9.45 -19.68
CA ASP A 385 -23.67 8.34 -20.60
C ASP A 385 -22.42 7.51 -20.89
N ALA A 386 -21.27 8.17 -21.05
CA ALA A 386 -19.99 7.50 -21.30
C ALA A 386 -19.38 6.85 -20.05
N CYS A 387 -19.87 7.15 -18.83
CA CYS A 387 -19.22 6.71 -17.60
C CYS A 387 -19.44 5.21 -17.36
N PRO A 388 -18.39 4.36 -17.43
CA PRO A 388 -18.54 2.91 -17.25
C PRO A 388 -18.78 2.49 -15.80
N ALA A 389 -18.67 3.43 -14.86
CA ALA A 389 -18.94 3.24 -13.44
C ALA A 389 -20.33 3.74 -13.03
N GLY A 390 -21.13 4.28 -13.98
CA GLY A 390 -22.46 4.82 -13.69
C GLY A 390 -22.45 6.03 -12.74
N LEU A 391 -21.35 6.79 -12.72
CA LEU A 391 -21.23 8.01 -11.92
C LEU A 391 -21.87 9.20 -12.66
N LEU A 392 -21.93 10.35 -11.97
CA LEU A 392 -22.34 11.64 -12.54
C LEU A 392 -21.14 12.59 -12.62
N PRO A 393 -20.27 12.47 -13.65
CA PRO A 393 -19.05 13.29 -13.75
C PRO A 393 -19.35 14.79 -13.72
N GLN A 394 -20.44 15.23 -14.37
CA GLN A 394 -20.82 16.64 -14.33
C GLN A 394 -21.01 17.19 -12.91
N GLN A 395 -21.58 16.40 -11.98
CA GLN A 395 -21.75 16.83 -10.59
C GLN A 395 -20.43 16.76 -9.83
N LEU A 396 -19.68 15.67 -10.00
CA LEU A 396 -18.36 15.51 -9.38
C LEU A 396 -17.41 16.64 -9.77
N TYR A 397 -17.47 17.13 -11.02
CA TYR A 397 -16.68 18.26 -11.47
C TYR A 397 -16.99 19.53 -10.67
N TRP A 398 -18.28 19.87 -10.51
CA TRP A 398 -18.67 21.05 -9.74
C TRP A 398 -18.28 20.94 -8.26
N PHE A 399 -18.44 19.76 -7.66
CA PHE A 399 -18.01 19.55 -6.27
C PHE A 399 -16.49 19.64 -6.13
N SER A 400 -15.72 19.05 -7.04
CA SER A 400 -14.26 19.10 -7.02
C SER A 400 -13.76 20.55 -7.23
N ARG A 401 -14.33 21.25 -8.21
CA ARG A 401 -13.98 22.66 -8.49
C ARG A 401 -14.36 23.59 -7.34
N GLY A 402 -15.44 23.28 -6.63
CA GLY A 402 -15.90 24.01 -5.44
C GLY A 402 -15.22 23.60 -4.12
N GLN A 403 -14.28 22.64 -4.14
CA GLN A 403 -13.67 22.05 -2.93
C GLN A 403 -14.71 21.49 -1.94
N GLU A 404 -15.83 21.00 -2.47
CA GLU A 404 -16.94 20.43 -1.69
C GLU A 404 -16.70 18.94 -1.41
N HIS A 405 -15.62 18.65 -0.68
CA HIS A 405 -15.08 17.30 -0.46
C HIS A 405 -16.13 16.28 0.01
N GLU A 406 -16.96 16.65 0.99
CA GLU A 406 -18.02 15.77 1.52
C GLU A 406 -19.09 15.46 0.48
N LYS A 407 -19.46 16.42 -0.38
CA LYS A 407 -20.40 16.17 -1.48
C LYS A 407 -19.78 15.23 -2.51
N ALA A 408 -18.50 15.42 -2.85
CA ALA A 408 -17.78 14.53 -3.76
C ALA A 408 -17.71 13.09 -3.22
N ARG A 409 -17.46 12.91 -1.91
CA ARG A 409 -17.53 11.59 -1.25
C ARG A 409 -18.92 10.97 -1.34
N ASN A 410 -19.95 11.75 -1.03
CA ASN A 410 -21.34 11.29 -1.04
C ASN A 410 -21.82 10.92 -2.46
N HIS A 411 -21.21 11.50 -3.50
CA HIS A 411 -21.40 11.13 -4.91
C HIS A 411 -20.35 10.14 -5.41
N HIS A 412 -19.73 9.41 -4.48
CA HIS A 412 -18.94 8.23 -4.78
C HIS A 412 -17.69 8.48 -5.66
N LEU A 413 -17.02 9.62 -5.47
CA LEU A 413 -15.80 9.96 -6.20
C LEU A 413 -14.75 8.82 -6.21
N PHE A 414 -14.60 8.08 -5.11
CA PHE A 414 -13.61 7.00 -5.01
C PHE A 414 -13.92 5.77 -5.89
N ASP A 415 -15.13 5.66 -6.43
CA ASP A 415 -15.49 4.63 -7.40
C ASP A 415 -15.10 5.01 -8.83
N CYS A 416 -14.72 6.27 -9.07
CA CYS A 416 -14.16 6.70 -10.34
C CYS A 416 -12.84 5.96 -10.59
N ILE A 417 -12.76 5.26 -11.73
CA ILE A 417 -11.57 4.48 -12.12
C ILE A 417 -10.55 5.30 -12.93
N GLU A 418 -10.78 6.60 -13.10
CA GLU A 418 -9.86 7.52 -13.79
C GLU A 418 -9.55 7.12 -15.24
N CYS A 419 -10.52 6.50 -15.92
CA CYS A 419 -10.38 6.00 -17.30
C CYS A 419 -10.44 7.08 -18.40
N GLY A 420 -10.71 8.36 -18.09
CA GLY A 420 -10.72 9.40 -19.13
C GLY A 420 -11.90 9.39 -20.10
N ALA A 421 -12.76 8.35 -20.11
CA ALA A 421 -13.89 8.26 -21.04
C ALA A 421 -14.82 9.48 -21.01
N CYS A 422 -15.05 10.03 -19.81
CA CYS A 422 -15.88 11.22 -19.63
C CYS A 422 -15.22 12.51 -20.17
N ALA A 423 -13.89 12.62 -20.11
CA ALA A 423 -13.14 13.75 -20.64
C ALA A 423 -13.09 13.68 -22.18
N TYR A 424 -12.88 12.47 -22.73
CA TYR A 424 -12.85 12.22 -24.17
C TYR A 424 -14.13 12.68 -24.90
N VAL A 425 -15.31 12.45 -24.32
CA VAL A 425 -16.58 12.83 -24.94
C VAL A 425 -17.03 14.26 -24.65
N CYS A 426 -16.25 15.02 -23.86
CA CYS A 426 -16.67 16.35 -23.40
C CYS A 426 -16.51 17.39 -24.51
N PRO A 427 -17.60 17.99 -25.03
CA PRO A 427 -17.50 19.01 -26.07
C PRO A 427 -16.86 20.33 -25.57
N SER A 428 -16.80 20.51 -24.26
CA SER A 428 -16.18 21.68 -23.61
C SER A 428 -14.69 21.45 -23.27
N ASN A 429 -14.09 20.32 -23.66
CA ASN A 429 -12.68 19.99 -23.38
C ASN A 429 -12.29 20.08 -21.91
N ILE A 430 -13.22 19.80 -20.99
CA ILE A 430 -12.96 19.85 -19.56
C ILE A 430 -12.12 18.62 -19.16
N PRO A 431 -10.94 18.79 -18.54
CA PRO A 431 -10.09 17.68 -18.12
C PRO A 431 -10.61 17.02 -16.82
N LEU A 432 -11.84 16.47 -16.88
CA LEU A 432 -12.61 15.96 -15.73
C LEU A 432 -11.78 15.03 -14.81
N VAL A 433 -10.97 14.15 -15.39
CA VAL A 433 -10.15 13.20 -14.61
C VAL A 433 -9.06 13.88 -13.79
N GLN A 434 -8.50 15.00 -14.27
CA GLN A 434 -7.49 15.76 -13.52
C GLN A 434 -8.09 16.34 -12.23
N TYR A 435 -9.28 16.95 -12.33
CA TYR A 435 -10.04 17.43 -11.18
C TYR A 435 -10.32 16.29 -10.17
N TYR A 436 -10.73 15.11 -10.64
CA TYR A 436 -11.01 13.97 -9.75
C TYR A 436 -9.76 13.41 -9.07
N ARG A 437 -8.63 13.38 -9.79
CA ARG A 437 -7.34 12.94 -9.23
C ARG A 437 -6.88 13.89 -8.13
N GLN A 438 -6.96 15.19 -8.38
CA GLN A 438 -6.66 16.23 -7.41
C GLN A 438 -7.58 16.11 -6.19
N GLU A 439 -8.89 16.07 -6.40
CA GLU A 439 -9.88 15.97 -5.33
C GLU A 439 -9.67 14.71 -4.46
N LYS A 440 -9.42 13.55 -5.08
CA LYS A 440 -9.08 12.33 -4.34
C LYS A 440 -7.79 12.47 -3.53
N ALA A 441 -6.78 13.16 -4.05
CA ALA A 441 -5.53 13.39 -3.36
C ALA A 441 -5.71 14.32 -2.16
N GLU A 442 -6.48 15.40 -2.33
CA GLU A 442 -6.84 16.34 -1.26
C GLU A 442 -7.63 15.65 -0.15
N ILE A 443 -8.66 14.88 -0.52
CA ILE A 443 -9.45 14.09 0.43
C ILE A 443 -8.56 13.12 1.22
N ARG A 444 -7.64 12.41 0.55
CA ARG A 444 -6.70 11.49 1.22
C ARG A 444 -5.77 12.24 2.17
N ALA A 445 -5.27 13.41 1.79
CA ALA A 445 -4.41 14.23 2.64
C ALA A 445 -5.16 14.68 3.91
N ILE A 446 -6.42 15.09 3.78
CA ILE A 446 -7.31 15.42 4.92
C ILE A 446 -7.50 14.20 5.82
N ASP A 447 -7.79 13.03 5.26
CA ASP A 447 -7.98 11.79 6.01
C ASP A 447 -6.70 11.38 6.77
N GLU A 448 -5.54 11.47 6.12
CA GLU A 448 -4.25 11.17 6.73
C GLU A 448 -3.88 12.16 7.85
N GLU A 449 -4.18 13.44 7.70
CA GLU A 449 -4.01 14.44 8.75
C GLU A 449 -4.95 14.16 9.93
N ALA A 450 -6.23 13.88 9.67
CA ALA A 450 -7.21 13.52 10.70
C ALA A 450 -6.78 12.25 11.46
N GLN A 451 -6.28 11.23 10.76
CA GLN A 451 -5.74 10.01 11.38
C GLN A 451 -4.51 10.30 12.22
N ARG A 452 -3.56 11.11 11.73
CA ARG A 452 -2.37 11.52 12.49
C ARG A 452 -2.76 12.30 13.75
N ALA A 453 -3.71 13.22 13.65
CA ALA A 453 -4.23 13.98 14.78
C ALA A 453 -4.90 13.06 15.82
N ALA A 454 -5.72 12.10 15.38
CA ALA A 454 -6.35 11.11 16.25
C ALA A 454 -5.30 10.24 16.96
N GLN A 455 -4.28 9.75 16.24
CA GLN A 455 -3.19 8.97 16.84
C GLN A 455 -2.34 9.79 17.81
N ALA A 456 -2.07 11.06 17.50
CA ALA A 456 -1.36 11.97 18.38
C ALA A 456 -2.15 12.21 19.69
N LYS A 457 -3.48 12.37 19.59
CA LYS A 457 -4.37 12.47 20.75
C LYS A 457 -4.31 11.22 21.62
N VAL A 458 -4.41 10.02 21.02
CA VAL A 458 -4.28 8.75 21.77
C VAL A 458 -2.93 8.64 22.49
N ARG A 459 -1.83 9.05 21.83
CA ARG A 459 -0.48 9.05 22.46
C ARG A 459 -0.39 10.06 23.60
N PHE A 460 -1.00 11.23 23.45
CA PHE A 460 -1.05 12.27 24.49
C PHE A 460 -1.84 11.78 25.72
N ASP A 461 -3.05 11.27 25.50
CA ASP A 461 -3.92 10.74 26.56
C ASP A 461 -3.22 9.58 27.30
N ALA A 462 -2.55 8.67 26.58
CA ALA A 462 -1.78 7.58 27.16
C ALA A 462 -0.58 8.07 28.00
N LYS A 463 0.12 9.13 27.55
CA LYS A 463 1.21 9.76 28.31
C LYS A 463 0.68 10.42 29.59
N GLN A 464 -0.45 11.11 29.51
CA GLN A 464 -1.08 11.77 30.65
C GLN A 464 -1.54 10.76 31.70
N ALA A 465 -2.20 9.67 31.27
CA ALA A 465 -2.58 8.57 32.15
C ALA A 465 -1.38 7.84 32.79
N ARG A 466 -0.21 7.81 32.12
CA ARG A 466 1.03 7.30 32.73
C ARG A 466 1.56 8.26 33.80
N LEU A 467 1.61 9.56 33.49
CA LEU A 467 2.08 10.59 34.43
C LEU A 467 1.21 10.65 35.70
N GLU A 468 -0.11 10.54 35.55
CA GLU A 468 -1.05 10.49 36.68
C GLU A 468 -0.85 9.24 37.54
N ARG A 469 -0.63 8.07 36.93
CA ARG A 469 -0.30 6.84 37.66
C ARG A 469 1.04 6.94 38.41
N GLU A 470 2.06 7.51 37.78
CA GLU A 470 3.36 7.74 38.42
C GLU A 470 3.25 8.73 39.59
N LYS A 471 2.48 9.81 39.42
CA LYS A 471 2.19 10.79 40.48
C LYS A 471 1.45 10.14 41.65
N ALA A 472 0.37 9.40 41.37
CA ALA A 472 -0.40 8.69 42.39
C ALA A 472 0.47 7.64 43.12
N ALA A 473 1.29 6.88 42.40
CA ALA A 473 2.21 5.92 42.99
C ALA A 473 3.26 6.61 43.89
N ARG A 474 3.77 7.78 43.46
CA ARG A 474 4.71 8.59 44.26
C ARG A 474 4.04 9.14 45.53
N GLU A 475 2.83 9.67 45.42
CA GLU A 475 2.06 10.14 46.58
C GLU A 475 1.77 9.01 47.57
N LEU A 476 1.44 7.81 47.07
CA LEU A 476 1.18 6.63 47.90
C LEU A 476 2.47 6.13 48.59
N ARG A 477 3.62 6.21 47.91
CA ARG A 477 4.94 5.98 48.53
C ARG A 477 5.24 7.01 49.63
N HIS A 478 4.98 8.30 49.38
CA HIS A 478 5.17 9.35 50.39
C HIS A 478 4.23 9.15 51.59
N LYS A 479 2.96 8.81 51.39
CA LYS A 479 2.02 8.51 52.49
C LYS A 479 2.45 7.28 53.30
N LYS A 480 2.89 6.20 52.64
CA LYS A 480 3.43 5.01 53.32
C LYS A 480 4.70 5.32 54.13
N ALA A 481 5.60 6.15 53.58
CA ALA A 481 6.80 6.60 54.28
C ALA A 481 6.47 7.50 55.49
N ALA A 482 5.48 8.40 55.36
CA ALA A 482 5.04 9.26 56.45
C ALA A 482 4.32 8.49 57.58
N ALA A 483 3.58 7.43 57.24
CA ALA A 483 2.93 6.56 58.21
C ALA A 483 3.90 5.58 58.91
N GLY A 484 5.11 5.39 58.38
CA GLY A 484 6.15 4.51 58.91
C GLY A 484 7.11 5.17 59.91
N VAL A 485 6.96 6.47 60.21
CA VAL A 485 7.80 7.15 61.20
C VAL A 485 7.26 6.86 62.61
N SER A 486 7.78 5.82 63.25
CA SER A 486 7.59 5.62 64.70
C SER A 486 8.42 6.63 65.49
N THR A 487 8.03 6.87 66.74
CA THR A 487 8.62 7.85 67.67
C THR A 487 10.15 7.77 67.81
N THR A 488 10.75 6.61 67.55
CA THR A 488 12.19 6.34 67.54
C THR A 488 13.00 7.08 66.47
N ASP A 489 12.40 7.48 65.35
CA ASP A 489 13.13 8.16 64.26
C ASP A 489 13.31 9.67 64.50
N LYS A 490 12.52 10.26 65.40
CA LYS A 490 12.66 11.69 65.77
C LYS A 490 13.95 11.94 66.56
N ASP A 491 14.33 11.00 67.41
CA ASP A 491 15.56 11.07 68.22
C ASP A 491 16.82 10.94 67.35
N ALA A 492 16.76 10.13 66.29
CA ALA A 492 17.87 9.97 65.34
C ALA A 492 18.13 11.24 64.50
N VAL A 493 17.07 11.94 64.10
CA VAL A 493 17.16 13.22 63.35
C VAL A 493 17.69 14.33 64.24
N GLN A 494 17.29 14.36 65.52
CA GLN A 494 17.76 15.34 66.50
C GLN A 494 19.25 15.11 66.84
N ALA A 495 19.68 13.86 66.98
CA ALA A 495 21.09 13.48 67.14
C ALA A 495 21.96 13.82 65.91
N ALA A 496 21.39 13.80 64.70
CA ALA A 496 22.10 14.19 63.48
C ALA A 496 22.27 15.71 63.36
N LEU A 497 21.24 16.49 63.73
CA LEU A 497 21.31 17.96 63.80
C LEU A 497 22.33 18.44 64.86
N GLU A 498 22.45 17.73 65.98
CA GLU A 498 23.49 18.00 66.99
C GLU A 498 24.90 17.68 66.49
N ARG A 499 25.08 16.64 65.66
CA ARG A 499 26.40 16.35 65.02
C ARG A 499 26.80 17.42 64.01
N VAL A 500 25.86 18.00 63.28
CA VAL A 500 26.14 19.11 62.34
C VAL A 500 26.48 20.38 63.10
N ARG A 501 25.75 20.69 64.19
CA ARG A 501 26.10 21.82 65.08
C ARG A 501 27.48 21.64 65.73
N ARG A 502 27.82 20.42 66.17
CA ARG A 502 29.17 20.09 66.71
C ARG A 502 30.28 20.21 65.65
N LYS A 503 29.99 19.91 64.39
CA LYS A 503 30.92 20.12 63.27
C LYS A 503 31.08 21.60 62.87
N GLN A 504 30.04 22.41 63.01
CA GLN A 504 30.11 23.86 62.79
C GLN A 504 30.88 24.57 63.91
N THR A 505 30.76 24.12 65.16
CA THR A 505 31.56 24.66 66.28
C THR A 505 33.02 24.20 66.24
N ALA A 506 33.32 23.02 65.67
CA ALA A 506 34.70 22.54 65.48
C ALA A 506 35.42 23.20 64.28
N ALA A 507 34.70 23.92 63.41
CA ALA A 507 35.27 24.65 62.28
C ALA A 507 35.72 26.09 62.64
N THR A 508 35.53 26.52 63.89
CA THR A 508 35.78 27.91 64.33
C THR A 508 37.17 28.12 64.98
N GLU A 509 37.98 27.07 65.17
CA GLU A 509 39.31 27.18 65.82
C GLU A 509 40.53 27.03 64.89
N VAL A 510 40.37 27.10 63.57
CA VAL A 510 41.50 27.34 62.65
C VAL A 510 41.10 28.47 61.70
N GLY A 511 41.48 29.69 62.07
CA GLY A 511 41.22 30.87 61.28
C GLY A 511 42.10 30.95 60.03
N SER A 512 41.48 31.22 58.88
CA SER A 512 41.79 32.39 58.05
C SER A 512 40.60 32.69 57.12
N PRO A 513 40.15 33.96 57.01
CA PRO A 513 39.07 34.32 56.09
C PRO A 513 39.58 34.23 54.64
N ILE A 514 38.82 33.55 53.78
CA ILE A 514 39.08 33.51 52.34
C ILE A 514 38.75 34.91 51.79
N ALA A 515 39.79 35.67 51.42
CA ALA A 515 39.64 36.91 50.67
C ALA A 515 39.30 36.58 49.22
N VAL A 516 38.10 36.96 48.77
CA VAL A 516 37.66 36.85 47.38
C VAL A 516 38.23 38.05 46.61
N ILE A 517 39.21 37.81 45.76
CA ILE A 517 39.73 38.80 44.80
C ILE A 517 38.88 38.67 43.51
N PRO A 518 38.27 39.74 42.99
CA PRO A 518 37.59 39.69 41.70
C PRO A 518 38.58 39.35 40.57
N ASP A 519 38.17 38.47 39.65
CA ASP A 519 38.86 38.08 38.40
C ASP A 519 40.03 37.08 38.46
N ALA A 520 40.15 36.25 39.50
CA ALA A 520 41.04 35.08 39.48
C ALA A 520 40.26 33.76 39.39
N GLU A 521 40.54 32.93 38.38
CA GLU A 521 39.97 31.58 38.27
C GLU A 521 40.43 30.70 39.45
N PRO A 522 39.51 30.00 40.13
CA PRO A 522 39.86 29.15 41.26
C PRO A 522 40.63 27.91 40.79
N ASP A 523 41.80 27.66 41.39
CA ASP A 523 42.62 26.49 41.12
C ASP A 523 41.93 25.21 41.65
N ASN A 524 41.18 24.57 40.76
CA ASN A 524 40.45 23.34 41.02
C ASN A 524 41.30 22.07 40.79
N SER A 525 42.62 22.18 40.63
CA SER A 525 43.53 21.08 40.34
C SER A 525 43.42 19.93 41.35
N ALA A 526 43.30 20.24 42.65
CA ALA A 526 43.14 19.24 43.71
C ALA A 526 41.80 18.47 43.62
N ALA A 527 40.71 19.16 43.25
CA ALA A 527 39.40 18.53 43.08
C ALA A 527 39.35 17.65 41.82
N ILE A 528 40.05 18.07 40.75
CA ILE A 528 40.22 17.31 39.52
C ILE A 528 41.06 16.06 39.77
N ALA A 529 42.16 16.16 40.52
CA ALA A 529 43.01 15.04 40.91
C ALA A 529 42.26 14.02 41.78
N ALA A 530 41.47 14.47 42.75
CA ALA A 530 40.65 13.60 43.59
C ALA A 530 39.57 12.83 42.78
N ARG A 531 39.00 13.48 41.75
CA ARG A 531 38.00 12.85 40.87
C ARG A 531 38.63 11.84 39.91
N ALA A 532 39.85 12.11 39.44
CA ALA A 532 40.64 11.19 38.63
C ALA A 532 41.05 9.94 39.44
N ALA A 533 41.50 10.11 40.68
CA ALA A 533 41.85 9.01 41.58
C ALA A 533 40.64 8.09 41.87
N ARG A 534 39.45 8.66 42.09
CA ARG A 534 38.21 7.87 42.24
C ARG A 534 37.85 7.08 40.99
N LYS A 535 38.00 7.65 39.79
CA LYS A 535 37.78 6.93 38.53
C LYS A 535 38.79 5.81 38.32
N ALA A 536 40.05 6.02 38.69
CA ALA A 536 41.10 5.00 38.61
C ALA A 536 40.80 3.80 39.53
N LEU A 537 40.40 4.05 40.78
CA LEU A 537 40.02 2.99 41.73
C LEU A 537 38.81 2.16 41.25
N VAL A 538 37.81 2.81 40.64
CA VAL A 538 36.65 2.09 40.07
C VAL A 538 37.08 1.22 38.88
N ARG A 539 37.97 1.73 38.02
CA ARG A 539 38.48 0.99 36.86
C ARG A 539 39.35 -0.20 37.28
N GLU A 540 40.17 -0.03 38.32
CA GLU A 540 40.99 -1.10 38.90
C GLU A 540 40.11 -2.19 39.52
N LYS A 541 39.04 -1.81 40.24
CA LYS A 541 38.06 -2.76 40.77
C LYS A 541 37.33 -3.54 39.67
N GLN A 542 36.94 -2.88 38.58
CA GLN A 542 36.33 -3.53 37.42
C GLN A 542 37.29 -4.48 36.69
N LEU A 543 38.57 -4.12 36.57
CA LEU A 543 39.59 -4.99 36.00
C LEU A 543 39.86 -6.22 36.87
N ARG A 544 39.85 -6.05 38.20
CA ARG A 544 40.00 -7.16 39.16
C ARG A 544 38.79 -8.11 39.13
N GLU A 545 37.58 -7.57 39.01
CA GLU A 545 36.35 -8.36 38.82
C GLU A 545 36.34 -9.12 37.48
N GLN A 546 36.94 -8.56 36.42
CA GLN A 546 37.11 -9.23 35.12
C GLN A 546 38.20 -10.32 35.15
N GLN A 547 39.30 -10.12 35.86
CA GLN A 547 40.36 -11.12 36.02
C GLN A 547 39.91 -12.32 36.87
N THR A 548 39.08 -12.08 37.89
CA THR A 548 38.52 -13.16 38.74
C THR A 548 37.51 -14.05 37.97
N GLN A 549 37.03 -13.62 36.80
CA GLN A 549 36.19 -14.42 35.90
C GLN A 549 36.99 -15.23 34.86
N GLN A 550 38.32 -15.05 34.79
CA GLN A 550 39.19 -15.76 33.82
C GLN A 550 40.15 -16.79 34.45
N GLU A 551 40.25 -16.88 35.78
CA GLU A 551 41.04 -17.91 36.46
C GLU A 551 40.15 -18.95 37.17
N ALA A 552 39.72 -19.97 36.43
CA ALA A 552 39.44 -21.31 36.94
C ALA A 552 40.27 -22.31 36.13
N PRO A 553 40.80 -23.39 36.72
CA PRO A 553 42.02 -24.04 36.22
C PRO A 553 41.78 -24.84 34.93
N THR A 554 42.72 -24.68 34.01
CA THR A 554 42.87 -25.42 32.75
C THR A 554 43.44 -26.83 33.00
N VAL A 555 42.78 -27.85 32.46
CA VAL A 555 43.38 -29.16 32.14
C VAL A 555 43.53 -29.22 30.61
N GLU A 556 44.74 -29.44 30.13
CA GLU A 556 45.13 -29.45 28.71
C GLU A 556 44.77 -30.77 28.00
N VAL A 557 44.14 -30.70 26.81
CA VAL A 557 44.28 -31.61 25.64
C VAL A 557 43.89 -30.81 24.36
N PRO A 558 44.51 -31.01 23.17
CA PRO A 558 44.69 -29.96 22.15
C PRO A 558 43.59 -29.77 21.08
N SER A 559 43.68 -28.57 20.47
CA SER A 559 43.03 -27.93 19.29
C SER A 559 42.74 -28.82 18.06
N ALA A 560 41.75 -28.59 17.18
CA ALA A 560 40.97 -27.42 16.73
C ALA A 560 39.55 -27.89 16.26
N GLU A 561 38.46 -27.12 16.14
CA GLU A 561 38.20 -25.86 15.42
C GLU A 561 37.05 -25.04 16.07
N LEU A 562 36.98 -23.77 15.67
CA LEU A 562 36.19 -22.64 16.18
C LEU A 562 34.66 -22.79 16.01
N ASP A 563 33.87 -22.44 17.05
CA ASP A 563 32.40 -22.38 16.94
C ASP A 563 31.75 -21.19 17.67
N ASP A 564 30.71 -20.66 17.04
CA ASP A 564 30.15 -19.31 17.03
C ASP A 564 29.36 -18.86 18.31
N PRO A 565 29.51 -17.59 18.78
CA PRO A 565 28.75 -16.99 19.90
C PRO A 565 27.21 -17.08 19.80
N ARG A 566 26.64 -17.41 18.63
CA ARG A 566 25.19 -17.55 18.42
C ARG A 566 24.55 -18.75 19.14
N LYS A 567 25.29 -19.84 19.39
CA LYS A 567 24.75 -21.02 20.11
C LYS A 567 24.41 -20.72 21.58
N ALA A 568 25.18 -19.84 22.23
CA ALA A 568 24.95 -19.45 23.62
C ALA A 568 23.68 -18.59 23.80
N ALA A 569 23.37 -17.72 22.82
CA ALA A 569 22.17 -16.89 22.86
C ALA A 569 20.87 -17.70 22.69
N VAL A 570 20.91 -18.75 21.87
CA VAL A 570 19.76 -19.66 21.65
C VAL A 570 19.52 -20.55 22.88
N ALA A 571 20.58 -21.02 23.56
CA ALA A 571 20.46 -21.75 24.82
C ALA A 571 19.86 -20.87 25.95
N ALA A 572 20.24 -19.59 26.01
CA ALA A 572 19.68 -18.63 26.97
C ALA A 572 18.20 -18.29 26.69
N ALA A 573 17.77 -18.30 25.42
CA ALA A 573 16.38 -18.10 25.04
C ALA A 573 15.51 -19.32 25.38
N LEU A 574 16.00 -20.54 25.14
CA LEU A 574 15.31 -21.79 25.48
C LEU A 574 15.17 -21.98 27.00
N ALA A 575 16.15 -21.55 27.79
CA ALA A 575 16.07 -21.56 29.26
C ALA A 575 14.98 -20.61 29.80
N ARG A 576 14.78 -19.45 29.16
CA ARG A 576 13.72 -18.48 29.53
C ARG A 576 12.32 -18.97 29.17
N VAL A 577 12.17 -19.73 28.10
CA VAL A 577 10.90 -20.38 27.73
C VAL A 577 10.57 -21.53 28.68
N LYS A 578 11.56 -22.34 29.07
CA LYS A 578 11.38 -23.39 30.09
C LYS A 578 11.02 -22.81 31.47
N ALA A 579 11.64 -21.69 31.88
CA ALA A 579 11.31 -21.02 33.14
C ALA A 579 9.88 -20.43 33.16
N ARG A 580 9.38 -19.92 32.02
CA ARG A 580 7.99 -19.44 31.92
C ARG A 580 6.96 -20.58 31.94
N LYS A 581 7.29 -21.74 31.37
CA LYS A 581 6.41 -22.92 31.36
C LYS A 581 6.31 -23.58 32.74
N ALA A 582 7.41 -23.54 33.51
CA ALA A 582 7.44 -24.02 34.90
C ALA A 582 6.64 -23.12 35.86
N ALA A 583 6.64 -21.79 35.65
CA ALA A 583 5.87 -20.86 36.48
C ALA A 583 4.34 -20.93 36.26
N GLN A 584 3.89 -21.37 35.07
CA GLN A 584 2.47 -21.55 34.75
C GLN A 584 1.88 -22.88 35.26
N GLN A 585 2.71 -23.83 35.72
CA GLN A 585 2.25 -25.12 36.26
C GLN A 585 2.06 -25.13 37.79
N SER A 586 2.38 -24.04 38.48
CA SER A 586 2.22 -23.89 39.93
C SER A 586 0.90 -23.24 40.37
N GLU A 587 0.02 -22.82 39.44
CA GLU A 587 -1.31 -22.25 39.76
C GLU A 587 -2.50 -23.18 39.48
N VAL A 588 -2.27 -24.43 39.03
CA VAL A 588 -3.36 -25.41 38.79
C VAL A 588 -3.05 -26.71 39.54
N ALA A 589 -3.12 -26.65 40.87
CA ALA A 589 -3.13 -27.81 41.75
C ALA A 589 -3.87 -27.49 43.06
N SER A 590 -5.18 -27.21 42.96
CA SER A 590 -6.11 -27.33 44.07
C SER A 590 -7.49 -27.81 43.59
N SER A 591 -7.62 -29.09 43.28
CA SER A 591 -8.83 -29.91 43.48
C SER A 591 -8.63 -31.27 42.82
N GLY A 592 -8.74 -32.33 43.62
CA GLY A 592 -8.50 -33.73 43.26
C GLY A 592 -9.51 -34.32 42.27
N SER A 593 -9.09 -35.45 41.66
CA SER A 593 -9.70 -36.79 41.78
C SER A 593 -10.71 -37.05 40.64
N THR A 594 -10.72 -38.16 39.90
CA THR A 594 -10.26 -39.54 40.16
C THR A 594 -10.17 -40.29 38.81
N GLU A 595 -9.20 -41.19 38.71
CA GLU A 595 -9.16 -42.53 38.06
C GLU A 595 -10.09 -42.86 36.86
N GLU A 596 -9.51 -43.21 35.71
CA GLU A 596 -9.44 -44.57 35.09
C GLU A 596 -10.71 -44.92 34.28
N ALA A 597 -10.71 -45.65 33.16
CA ALA A 597 -9.72 -46.25 32.26
C ALA A 597 -10.49 -46.68 30.97
N ALA A 598 -9.75 -47.26 30.02
CA ALA A 598 -10.20 -48.12 28.91
C ALA A 598 -10.64 -47.50 27.56
N THR A 599 -9.67 -47.53 26.66
CA THR A 599 -9.77 -47.74 25.20
C THR A 599 -10.34 -49.14 24.84
N PRO A 600 -10.51 -49.54 23.56
CA PRO A 600 -10.78 -48.81 22.30
C PRO A 600 -11.90 -49.49 21.47
N ALA A 601 -12.06 -49.08 20.19
CA ALA A 601 -12.26 -49.94 19.00
C ALA A 601 -13.56 -49.73 18.19
N VAL A 602 -13.34 -49.12 17.01
CA VAL A 602 -13.77 -49.44 15.62
C VAL A 602 -15.19 -49.95 15.27
N SER A 603 -15.63 -49.44 14.10
CA SER A 603 -16.52 -50.07 13.09
C SER A 603 -18.03 -50.02 13.37
N ASN A 604 -18.94 -49.89 12.40
CA ASN A 604 -19.00 -49.44 11.01
C ASN A 604 -20.51 -49.50 10.64
N VAL A 605 -20.95 -48.75 9.63
CA VAL A 605 -22.13 -49.05 8.76
C VAL A 605 -23.58 -48.85 9.32
N ALA A 606 -24.18 -47.77 8.82
CA ALA A 606 -25.43 -47.63 8.04
C ALA A 606 -26.82 -48.08 8.54
N ALA A 607 -27.78 -47.29 8.05
CA ALA A 607 -29.18 -47.56 7.71
C ALA A 607 -30.25 -47.10 8.71
N GLU A 608 -30.98 -46.05 8.29
CA GLU A 608 -32.36 -45.76 8.71
C GLU A 608 -33.30 -46.93 8.32
N PRO A 609 -34.51 -47.08 8.91
CA PRO A 609 -35.66 -46.27 8.44
C PRO A 609 -36.74 -45.89 9.50
N ILE A 610 -37.38 -44.75 9.23
CA ILE A 610 -38.82 -44.41 9.34
C ILE A 610 -39.54 -44.59 10.68
N ALA A 611 -39.96 -43.46 11.29
CA ALA A 611 -41.25 -43.33 11.97
C ALA A 611 -41.76 -41.88 11.89
N VAL A 612 -43.04 -41.76 11.53
CA VAL A 612 -43.82 -40.53 11.31
C VAL A 612 -44.43 -40.07 12.63
N VAL A 613 -44.23 -38.81 13.05
CA VAL A 613 -45.08 -38.12 14.05
C VAL A 613 -45.17 -36.61 13.72
N GLU A 614 -46.33 -36.06 14.02
CA GLU A 614 -46.98 -34.82 13.62
C GLU A 614 -46.22 -33.50 13.82
N VAL A 615 -46.60 -32.55 12.95
CA VAL A 615 -46.13 -31.17 12.87
C VAL A 615 -46.83 -30.32 13.94
N GLN A 616 -46.05 -29.74 14.85
CA GLN A 616 -46.39 -28.49 15.55
C GLN A 616 -45.38 -27.41 15.11
N GLU A 617 -45.89 -26.31 14.57
CA GLU A 617 -45.11 -25.11 14.24
C GLU A 617 -44.60 -24.41 15.50
N PRO A 618 -43.33 -23.98 15.56
CA PRO A 618 -42.91 -22.84 16.36
C PRO A 618 -42.67 -21.61 15.47
N GLU A 619 -43.24 -20.49 15.91
CA GLU A 619 -43.24 -19.18 15.27
C GLU A 619 -41.83 -18.60 14.96
N ASP A 620 -41.74 -17.92 13.82
CA ASP A 620 -40.52 -17.27 13.29
C ASP A 620 -40.10 -16.02 14.11
N PRO A 621 -38.86 -15.98 14.66
CA PRO A 621 -38.31 -14.83 15.38
C PRO A 621 -38.15 -13.55 14.53
N ARG A 622 -38.37 -13.60 13.21
CA ARG A 622 -38.36 -12.42 12.33
C ARG A 622 -39.57 -11.50 12.48
N LYS A 623 -40.74 -12.01 12.90
CA LYS A 623 -41.94 -11.17 13.07
C LYS A 623 -41.80 -10.19 14.23
N ALA A 624 -41.12 -10.57 15.32
CA ALA A 624 -40.85 -9.71 16.47
C ALA A 624 -39.84 -8.59 16.15
N ALA A 625 -38.82 -8.87 15.32
CA ALA A 625 -37.82 -7.89 14.92
C ALA A 625 -38.40 -6.80 13.99
N VAL A 626 -39.34 -7.18 13.11
CA VAL A 626 -40.01 -6.24 12.19
C VAL A 626 -41.00 -5.35 12.95
N ALA A 627 -41.71 -5.88 13.94
CA ALA A 627 -42.58 -5.08 14.81
C ALA A 627 -41.79 -4.03 15.62
N ALA A 628 -40.62 -4.40 16.14
CA ALA A 628 -39.73 -3.47 16.86
C ALA A 628 -39.13 -2.38 15.94
N ALA A 629 -38.88 -2.68 14.67
CA ALA A 629 -38.39 -1.70 13.70
C ALA A 629 -39.47 -0.70 13.27
N ILE A 630 -40.71 -1.16 13.07
CA ILE A 630 -41.85 -0.30 12.71
C ILE A 630 -42.22 0.64 13.86
N ALA A 631 -42.12 0.18 15.12
CA ALA A 631 -42.32 1.03 16.29
C ALA A 631 -41.29 2.17 16.41
N ARG A 632 -40.02 1.91 16.05
CA ARG A 632 -38.95 2.93 16.05
C ARG A 632 -39.10 3.95 14.94
N VAL A 633 -39.63 3.56 13.78
CA VAL A 633 -39.92 4.49 12.67
C VAL A 633 -41.15 5.36 12.98
N LYS A 634 -42.18 4.79 13.63
CA LYS A 634 -43.34 5.57 14.10
C LYS A 634 -42.98 6.56 15.20
N ALA A 635 -42.10 6.20 16.14
CA ALA A 635 -41.60 7.12 17.17
C ALA A 635 -40.78 8.28 16.58
N ARG A 636 -40.07 8.06 15.47
CA ARG A 636 -39.24 9.07 14.81
C ARG A 636 -40.04 10.00 13.88
N LYS A 637 -41.18 9.55 13.36
CA LYS A 637 -42.13 10.38 12.60
C LYS A 637 -43.06 11.24 13.48
N ALA A 638 -43.17 10.94 14.77
CA ALA A 638 -43.97 11.74 15.72
C ALA A 638 -43.22 12.96 16.30
N ALA A 639 -41.90 13.09 16.06
CA ALA A 639 -41.08 14.16 16.62
C ALA A 639 -40.83 15.34 15.66
N THR A 640 -41.41 15.34 14.45
CA THR A 640 -41.24 16.43 13.48
C THR A 640 -42.55 16.66 12.74
N ASN A 641 -43.36 17.61 13.18
CA ASN A 641 -44.43 18.20 12.39
C ASN A 641 -44.86 19.55 13.00
N VAL A 642 -44.66 20.63 12.26
CA VAL A 642 -45.51 21.84 12.15
C VAL A 642 -45.16 22.42 10.76
N GLU A 643 -45.90 22.04 9.71
CA GLU A 643 -47.11 22.66 9.12
C GLU A 643 -46.77 23.40 7.80
N GLU A 644 -47.36 22.90 6.70
CA GLU A 644 -47.50 23.61 5.42
C GLU A 644 -48.67 24.63 5.51
N PRO A 645 -48.79 25.59 4.57
CA PRO A 645 -49.64 25.28 3.41
C PRO A 645 -49.17 25.84 2.04
N VAL A 646 -49.16 24.93 1.04
CA VAL A 646 -49.96 24.92 -0.21
C VAL A 646 -49.97 26.15 -1.19
N LEU A 647 -49.52 25.84 -2.43
CA LEU A 647 -49.92 26.29 -3.80
C LEU A 647 -49.26 27.49 -4.55
N SER A 648 -48.62 27.11 -5.67
CA SER A 648 -48.80 27.57 -7.07
C SER A 648 -47.85 28.60 -7.72
N ALA A 649 -47.41 28.21 -8.93
CA ALA A 649 -47.05 28.99 -10.13
C ALA A 649 -45.86 29.98 -10.12
N ALA A 650 -44.95 29.76 -11.08
CA ALA A 650 -44.00 30.75 -11.66
C ALA A 650 -44.75 31.68 -12.66
N PRO A 651 -44.14 32.73 -13.30
CA PRO A 651 -42.71 33.12 -13.38
C PRO A 651 -42.39 34.65 -13.30
N ASP A 652 -41.08 34.98 -13.37
CA ASP A 652 -40.40 36.25 -13.71
C ASP A 652 -40.71 37.51 -12.84
N VAL A 653 -39.76 38.34 -12.36
CA VAL A 653 -38.93 39.32 -13.08
C VAL A 653 -37.83 39.89 -12.13
N VAL A 654 -36.65 40.12 -12.72
CA VAL A 654 -35.54 41.09 -12.49
C VAL A 654 -35.65 42.16 -11.35
N ALA A 655 -34.53 42.34 -10.65
CA ALA A 655 -33.92 43.61 -10.12
C ALA A 655 -33.69 43.71 -8.60
N GLU A 656 -32.42 43.97 -8.25
CA GLU A 656 -31.84 44.40 -6.96
C GLU A 656 -32.31 45.81 -6.51
N PRO A 657 -31.71 46.45 -5.47
CA PRO A 657 -31.60 46.07 -4.06
C PRO A 657 -32.14 47.20 -3.14
N SER A 658 -32.46 46.90 -1.87
CA SER A 658 -32.19 47.84 -0.75
C SER A 658 -32.48 47.22 0.61
N ALA A 659 -31.63 47.64 1.56
CA ALA A 659 -31.66 47.43 3.01
C ALA A 659 -33.07 47.57 3.62
N VAL A 660 -33.43 46.97 4.76
CA VAL A 660 -32.92 47.30 6.11
C VAL A 660 -33.32 46.20 7.13
N VAL A 661 -32.56 46.15 8.24
CA VAL A 661 -32.88 45.71 9.62
C VAL A 661 -32.45 44.28 10.02
N GLU A 662 -31.32 44.23 10.72
CA GLU A 662 -30.90 43.13 11.59
C GLU A 662 -31.88 42.93 12.76
N VAL A 663 -32.33 41.70 12.95
CA VAL A 663 -32.79 41.19 14.24
C VAL A 663 -31.80 40.09 14.65
N GLN A 664 -31.03 40.35 15.70
CA GLN A 664 -30.06 39.43 16.28
C GLN A 664 -30.78 38.35 17.10
N GLU A 665 -30.67 37.08 16.66
CA GLU A 665 -30.86 35.91 17.52
C GLU A 665 -29.49 35.45 18.07
N PRO A 666 -29.43 34.90 19.29
CA PRO A 666 -28.17 34.65 19.98
C PRO A 666 -27.36 33.55 19.30
N GLU A 667 -26.16 33.89 18.82
CA GLU A 667 -25.19 32.91 18.31
C GLU A 667 -24.80 31.90 19.39
N ASP A 668 -24.87 30.61 19.04
CA ASP A 668 -24.32 29.52 19.84
C ASP A 668 -22.84 29.82 20.18
N PRO A 669 -22.47 29.91 21.47
CA PRO A 669 -21.11 30.23 21.90
C PRO A 669 -20.05 29.24 21.35
N ARG A 670 -20.46 28.04 20.91
CA ARG A 670 -19.56 27.09 20.22
C ARG A 670 -19.28 27.49 18.78
N LYS A 671 -20.24 28.04 18.03
CA LYS A 671 -20.00 28.54 16.66
C LYS A 671 -19.08 29.75 16.67
N ALA A 672 -19.27 30.67 17.62
CA ALA A 672 -18.38 31.83 17.79
C ALA A 672 -16.95 31.41 18.17
N ALA A 673 -16.79 30.41 19.05
CA ALA A 673 -15.48 29.88 19.42
C ALA A 673 -14.75 29.20 18.24
N VAL A 674 -15.48 28.47 17.40
CA VAL A 674 -14.93 27.83 16.19
C VAL A 674 -14.58 28.87 15.13
N ALA A 675 -15.42 29.89 14.90
CA ALA A 675 -15.12 30.99 14.00
C ALA A 675 -13.88 31.79 14.45
N ALA A 676 -13.76 32.07 15.75
CA ALA A 676 -12.57 32.73 16.31
C ALA A 676 -11.29 31.90 16.18
N ALA A 677 -11.39 30.56 16.32
CA ALA A 677 -10.25 29.67 16.11
C ALA A 677 -9.81 29.65 14.63
N ILE A 678 -10.78 29.61 13.70
CA ILE A 678 -10.50 29.65 12.25
C ILE A 678 -9.89 31.00 11.85
N ALA A 679 -10.38 32.11 12.40
CA ALA A 679 -9.82 33.43 12.16
C ALA A 679 -8.38 33.57 12.66
N ARG A 680 -8.05 33.01 13.83
CA ARG A 680 -6.67 33.00 14.38
C ARG A 680 -5.71 32.18 13.51
N VAL A 681 -6.16 31.06 12.95
CA VAL A 681 -5.35 30.23 12.05
C VAL A 681 -5.12 30.94 10.71
N LYS A 682 -6.15 31.59 10.15
CA LYS A 682 -6.01 32.41 8.94
C LYS A 682 -5.07 33.59 9.13
N ALA A 683 -5.17 34.30 10.25
CA ALA A 683 -4.26 35.40 10.60
C ALA A 683 -2.80 34.91 10.76
N ARG A 684 -2.59 33.74 11.35
CA ARG A 684 -1.26 33.15 11.51
C ARG A 684 -0.64 32.68 10.19
N LYS A 685 -1.45 32.16 9.27
CA LYS A 685 -1.03 31.83 7.89
C LYS A 685 -0.71 33.08 7.07
N ALA A 686 -1.50 34.14 7.20
CA ALA A 686 -1.23 35.41 6.53
C ALA A 686 0.07 36.06 7.04
N ALA A 687 0.31 36.06 8.36
CA ALA A 687 1.54 36.57 8.96
C ALA A 687 2.79 35.72 8.61
N GLN A 688 2.62 34.41 8.40
CA GLN A 688 3.70 33.55 7.90
C GLN A 688 3.94 33.73 6.40
N ALA A 689 2.95 34.12 5.60
CA ALA A 689 3.14 34.41 4.20
C ALA A 689 3.87 35.76 3.97
N SER A 690 3.64 36.75 4.83
CA SER A 690 4.35 38.04 4.77
C SER A 690 5.81 37.96 5.20
N SER A 691 6.19 37.00 6.06
CA SER A 691 7.59 36.85 6.49
C SER A 691 8.50 36.17 5.46
N TYR A 692 7.95 35.67 4.35
CA TYR A 692 8.72 35.05 3.25
C TYR A 692 8.90 35.99 2.04
N GLN A 693 8.42 37.24 2.11
CA GLN A 693 8.59 38.25 1.06
C GLN A 693 9.60 39.36 1.41
N GLU A 694 10.24 39.30 2.58
CA GLU A 694 11.27 40.27 3.01
C GLU A 694 12.66 39.65 3.27
N GLU A 695 12.96 38.46 2.72
CA GLU A 695 14.34 37.96 2.56
C GLU A 695 14.73 37.82 1.08
#